data_AF-A0A1L5F9Z6-F1
#
_entry.id   AF-A0A1L5F9Z6-F1
#
_cell.length_a   1.000
_cell.length_b   1.000
_cell.length_c   1.000
_cell.angle_alpha   90.00
_cell.angle_beta   90.00
_cell.angle_gamma   90.00
#
_symmetry.space_group_name_H-M   'P 1'
#
loop_
_entity.id
_entity.type
_entity.pdbx_description
1 polymer ?
#
loop_
_entity_poly.entity_id
_entity_poly.type
_entity_poly.pdbx_seq_one_letter_code
_entity_poly.pdbx_strand_id
1 'polypeptide(L)'
;MSAFRVLHLSDIHIGKTYIKSEEIAYKIVYDITHNGLCTVRSVVVTGDIFDGQVQINEKLISEAVIFFNILLEQINLNQDEYKLTKDDFIFIPGNHDLIRVDDYELRWSKYNGFLKRFYINIPGYYNTKNYSVLRPYYEEKIVFIGFNSCQIEKKKIFDKTYLNMIDKNIKSETLKKQGIDKKQLIELLEGEVANEYDDYGKVSMAQIADIERQIRKLNGYNIVAMLHHHFYLFPEVAQKYGDSSLVRNYTAFIQHLKYMNVKTVLHGHKHFDLERPFITDDYYETTESIIDVFAGGSVGTDRKDRHTFSIIDFYKQREDIKLIQHKFIYNGESLEPISKKQIPSKNISGRVVKLLEILKFTNYDAYMLYMTSLEKLFKIYKTCGEIINWISESITGFCDVYKYLDRDYRNILFLLYSVSCRTLNYKSIIEKDTQYLEYASSILKEIFDNFLSCPHFNISDEDFHSLFKIKSLKSLADKCNQLLNENMNKITKQYLAFSMIGIFFSDLYLVFTEYADDFYNENIKYKVNIKMEENKFHANVPAPRITIESNADRRSAYVKFLCNEATVYKIAVLFVKEFDLILDKFQHCFKSIGFKMYYLIPKIDKNNFKNTLDSCNFEAYIPTLLPLLTGDNIYSSKEVFARELIQNSIDATAVREAKEEIDFMKSIRIEFGKDKNAGLYFKIKDSGTGMDRYKIERYFTNIGRSYYSGDEYRNLNISYEPISNFGIGFLSSFMVCREIEVRTKYFFNGSEGLKLYIPNYDGCFFIEGEENIDVGTEIKLYLNKEIHVDIIIDYIKKVMLDVKYDIIISYRDEGKEEVIEIPAHYIRKNNRIKAFQFFVPFKENGEVLNIHWKEEVLSENFIDKYEYGLLIKANLDNMDYNYDEVILNAGIRVEQTSLDALFHNEFNHDRDDNGSMYNSVFMNFPANWIQIDVSREKLKGFSDMIRDINHKNPIGTKIAEVIYNQLTCFLNYSRENSISVPKSCVQEIIQYAICLCGDENSSVYKKLLNLKY
;
A
#
# COMPACT_ATOMS: atom_id res chain seq x y z
N MET A 1 5.43 -28.62 11.12
CA MET A 1 4.56 -28.14 10.03
C MET A 1 3.84 -29.35 9.48
N SER A 2 2.50 -29.38 9.47
CA SER A 2 1.73 -30.53 8.98
C SER A 2 1.42 -30.35 7.49
N ALA A 3 2.12 -31.08 6.62
CA ALA A 3 1.82 -31.10 5.19
C ALA A 3 0.56 -31.94 4.90
N PHE A 4 -0.20 -31.57 3.86
CA PHE A 4 -1.25 -32.42 3.31
C PHE A 4 -0.62 -33.39 2.31
N ARG A 5 -0.40 -34.63 2.75
CA ARG A 5 0.32 -35.66 1.99
C ARG A 5 -0.60 -36.47 1.07
N VAL A 6 -0.22 -36.59 -0.20
CA VAL A 6 -0.97 -37.29 -1.23
C VAL A 6 -0.16 -38.42 -1.83
N LEU A 7 -0.74 -39.62 -1.92
CA LEU A 7 -0.20 -40.70 -2.76
C LEU A 7 -0.76 -40.56 -4.18
N HIS A 8 0.11 -40.26 -5.15
CA HIS A 8 -0.24 -40.15 -6.57
C HIS A 8 0.20 -41.41 -7.32
N LEU A 9 -0.79 -42.15 -7.82
CA LEU A 9 -0.63 -43.32 -8.69
C LEU A 9 -1.14 -43.01 -10.10
N SER A 10 -0.57 -43.66 -11.10
CA SER A 10 -1.00 -43.49 -12.48
C SER A 10 -0.75 -44.73 -13.33
N ASP A 11 -1.59 -44.92 -14.36
CA ASP A 11 -1.49 -45.98 -15.38
C ASP A 11 -1.12 -47.35 -14.76
N ILE A 12 -2.06 -47.90 -13.97
CA ILE A 12 -1.86 -49.12 -13.18
C ILE A 12 -1.97 -50.37 -14.07
N HIS A 13 -2.92 -50.39 -15.02
CA HIS A 13 -3.15 -51.51 -15.95
C HIS A 13 -3.43 -52.87 -15.28
N ILE A 14 -4.32 -52.89 -14.29
CA ILE A 14 -4.82 -54.14 -13.68
C ILE A 14 -5.31 -55.10 -14.77
N GLY A 15 -4.96 -56.39 -14.60
CA GLY A 15 -5.19 -57.47 -15.55
C GLY A 15 -3.97 -57.88 -16.35
N LYS A 16 -3.01 -56.97 -16.58
CA LYS A 16 -1.75 -57.26 -17.26
C LYS A 16 -0.57 -56.53 -16.61
N THR A 17 -0.39 -56.81 -15.32
CA THR A 17 0.67 -56.21 -14.51
C THR A 17 1.96 -57.04 -14.54
N TYR A 18 3.11 -56.41 -14.27
CA TYR A 18 4.42 -57.09 -14.31
C TYR A 18 4.61 -58.14 -13.19
N ILE A 19 3.95 -57.95 -12.05
CA ILE A 19 3.75 -58.94 -10.97
C ILE A 19 2.27 -58.93 -10.55
N LYS A 20 1.86 -59.76 -9.59
CA LYS A 20 0.46 -59.75 -9.13
C LYS A 20 0.08 -58.37 -8.58
N SER A 21 -1.10 -57.87 -8.95
CA SER A 21 -1.61 -56.57 -8.52
C SER A 21 -1.55 -56.39 -6.99
N GLU A 22 -1.94 -57.41 -6.22
CA GLU A 22 -1.85 -57.42 -4.75
C GLU A 22 -0.41 -57.20 -4.24
N GLU A 23 0.58 -57.84 -4.85
CA GLU A 23 2.00 -57.69 -4.47
C GLU A 23 2.50 -56.26 -4.74
N ILE A 24 2.02 -55.62 -5.82
CA ILE A 24 2.31 -54.20 -6.10
C ILE A 24 1.75 -53.32 -4.98
N ALA A 25 0.51 -53.57 -4.52
CA ALA A 25 -0.09 -52.80 -3.44
C ALA A 25 0.71 -52.92 -2.13
N TYR A 26 1.09 -54.14 -1.73
CA TYR A 26 1.93 -54.35 -0.55
C TYR A 26 3.28 -53.66 -0.66
N LYS A 27 3.91 -53.73 -1.84
CA LYS A 27 5.22 -53.12 -2.10
C LYS A 27 5.18 -51.59 -1.98
N ILE A 28 4.17 -50.95 -2.56
CA ILE A 28 3.96 -49.49 -2.44
C ILE A 28 3.87 -49.08 -0.97
N VAL A 29 3.04 -49.78 -0.18
CA VAL A 29 2.85 -49.43 1.24
C VAL A 29 4.10 -49.71 2.06
N TYR A 30 4.78 -50.84 1.81
CA TYR A 30 6.04 -51.17 2.47
C TYR A 30 7.09 -50.08 2.23
N ASP A 31 7.29 -49.65 0.98
CA ASP A 31 8.32 -48.67 0.65
C ASP A 31 7.97 -47.26 1.16
N ILE A 32 6.69 -46.86 1.15
CA ILE A 32 6.24 -45.61 1.79
C ILE A 32 6.54 -45.66 3.30
N THR A 33 6.25 -46.79 3.94
CA THR A 33 6.40 -46.96 5.40
C THR A 33 7.87 -46.98 5.81
N HIS A 34 8.69 -47.75 5.09
CA HIS A 34 10.12 -47.88 5.35
C HIS A 34 10.86 -46.53 5.23
N ASN A 35 10.34 -45.61 4.40
CA ASN A 35 10.91 -44.28 4.19
C ASN A 35 10.25 -43.19 5.04
N GLY A 36 9.43 -43.54 6.04
CA GLY A 36 8.85 -42.58 7.00
C GLY A 36 7.77 -41.68 6.40
N LEU A 37 7.10 -42.11 5.32
CA LEU A 37 6.09 -41.33 4.62
C LEU A 37 4.63 -41.73 4.97
N CYS A 38 4.40 -42.34 6.14
CA CYS A 38 3.17 -43.01 6.54
C CYS A 38 1.91 -42.14 6.70
N THR A 39 2.02 -40.80 6.78
CA THR A 39 0.89 -39.90 7.08
C THR A 39 0.06 -39.49 5.86
N VAL A 40 -0.45 -40.45 5.08
CA VAL A 40 -1.17 -40.16 3.83
C VAL A 40 -2.59 -39.65 4.11
N ARG A 41 -2.95 -38.49 3.55
CA ARG A 41 -4.27 -37.85 3.70
C ARG A 41 -5.23 -38.10 2.54
N SER A 42 -4.70 -38.40 1.35
CA SER A 42 -5.51 -38.64 0.14
C SER A 42 -4.75 -39.54 -0.83
N VAL A 43 -5.47 -40.40 -1.56
CA VAL A 43 -4.91 -41.23 -2.64
C VAL A 43 -5.50 -40.75 -3.97
N VAL A 44 -4.65 -40.30 -4.88
CA VAL A 44 -5.05 -39.80 -6.21
C VAL A 44 -4.57 -40.78 -7.28
N VAL A 45 -5.49 -41.21 -8.13
CA VAL A 45 -5.21 -42.12 -9.25
C VAL A 45 -5.58 -41.42 -10.56
N THR A 46 -4.59 -41.20 -11.43
CA THR A 46 -4.82 -40.57 -12.74
C THR A 46 -4.50 -41.53 -13.87
N GLY A 47 -5.49 -41.84 -14.71
CA GLY A 47 -5.28 -42.61 -15.95
C GLY A 47 -5.73 -44.05 -15.85
N ASP A 48 -5.11 -44.93 -16.64
CA ASP A 48 -5.65 -46.25 -16.94
C ASP A 48 -5.60 -47.19 -15.72
N ILE A 49 -6.77 -47.46 -15.13
CA ILE A 49 -6.89 -48.48 -14.06
C ILE A 49 -6.81 -49.87 -14.68
N PHE A 50 -7.46 -50.08 -15.82
CA PHE A 50 -7.57 -51.38 -16.49
C PHE A 50 -6.67 -51.50 -17.73
N ASP A 51 -6.32 -52.74 -18.11
CA ASP A 51 -5.73 -52.99 -19.43
C ASP A 51 -6.78 -52.95 -20.57
N GLY A 52 -6.38 -52.38 -21.72
CA GLY A 52 -7.24 -52.08 -22.86
C GLY A 52 -7.66 -53.27 -23.73
N GLN A 53 -7.21 -54.50 -23.46
CA GLN A 53 -7.52 -55.68 -24.28
C GLN A 53 -8.72 -56.50 -23.78
N VAL A 54 -9.32 -56.16 -22.63
CA VAL A 54 -10.32 -57.01 -21.97
C VAL A 54 -11.72 -56.40 -22.09
N GLN A 55 -12.65 -57.10 -22.77
CA GLN A 55 -14.09 -56.82 -22.69
C GLN A 55 -14.57 -56.90 -21.23
N ILE A 56 -15.72 -56.31 -20.89
CA ILE A 56 -16.26 -56.30 -19.51
C ILE A 56 -16.09 -57.68 -18.86
N ASN A 57 -15.15 -57.79 -17.92
CA ASN A 57 -14.93 -59.00 -17.15
C ASN A 57 -15.08 -58.64 -15.68
N GLU A 58 -16.08 -59.25 -15.06
CA GLU A 58 -16.41 -59.14 -13.65
C GLU A 58 -15.21 -59.42 -12.72
N LYS A 59 -14.34 -60.34 -13.15
CA LYS A 59 -13.10 -60.68 -12.46
C LYS A 59 -12.13 -59.50 -12.39
N LEU A 60 -12.02 -58.73 -13.46
CA LEU A 60 -11.07 -57.62 -13.59
C LEU A 60 -11.45 -56.45 -12.68
N ILE A 61 -12.74 -56.11 -12.64
CA ILE A 61 -13.26 -55.09 -11.72
C ILE A 61 -13.01 -55.52 -10.27
N SER A 62 -13.25 -56.79 -9.96
CA SER A 62 -13.04 -57.33 -8.62
C SER A 62 -11.56 -57.28 -8.22
N GLU A 63 -10.64 -57.60 -9.13
CA GLU A 63 -9.20 -57.50 -8.90
C GLU A 63 -8.75 -56.05 -8.62
N ALA A 64 -9.25 -55.07 -9.38
CA ALA A 64 -8.96 -53.66 -9.11
C ALA A 64 -9.52 -53.20 -7.75
N VAL A 65 -10.72 -53.64 -7.37
CA VAL A 65 -11.30 -53.34 -6.05
C VAL A 65 -10.46 -53.94 -4.92
N ILE A 66 -9.99 -55.19 -5.09
CA ILE A 66 -9.09 -55.84 -4.13
C ILE A 66 -7.80 -55.04 -3.99
N PHE A 67 -7.17 -54.63 -5.10
CA PHE A 67 -5.95 -53.81 -5.10
C PHE A 67 -6.09 -52.55 -4.23
N PHE A 68 -7.15 -51.76 -4.45
CA PHE A 68 -7.35 -50.52 -3.69
C PHE A 68 -7.83 -50.75 -2.24
N ASN A 69 -8.55 -51.83 -1.96
CA ASN A 69 -8.87 -52.20 -0.58
C ASN A 69 -7.61 -52.61 0.20
N ILE A 70 -6.69 -53.36 -0.42
CA ILE A 70 -5.39 -53.68 0.19
C ILE A 70 -4.62 -52.39 0.48
N LEU A 71 -4.54 -51.45 -0.48
CA LEU A 71 -3.89 -50.15 -0.24
C LEU A 71 -4.52 -49.42 0.96
N LEU A 72 -5.86 -49.32 1.01
CA LEU A 72 -6.57 -48.66 2.10
C LEU A 72 -6.28 -49.32 3.45
N GLU A 73 -6.41 -50.64 3.55
CA GLU A 73 -6.18 -51.41 4.77
C GLU A 73 -4.74 -51.29 5.24
N GLN A 74 -3.78 -51.50 4.34
CA GLN A 74 -2.36 -51.50 4.67
C GLN A 74 -1.85 -50.10 5.02
N ILE A 75 -2.29 -49.03 4.33
CA ILE A 75 -1.94 -47.66 4.74
C ILE A 75 -2.49 -47.38 6.13
N ASN A 76 -3.76 -47.73 6.38
CA ASN A 76 -4.39 -47.55 7.69
C ASN A 76 -3.73 -48.34 8.82
N LEU A 77 -3.17 -49.52 8.55
CA LEU A 77 -2.42 -50.28 9.55
C LEU A 77 -1.12 -49.57 9.97
N ASN A 78 -0.53 -48.77 9.08
CA ASN A 78 0.76 -48.12 9.28
C ASN A 78 0.68 -46.62 9.67
N GLN A 79 -0.52 -46.08 9.93
CA GLN A 79 -0.70 -44.68 10.35
C GLN A 79 -1.59 -44.53 11.60
N ASP A 80 -1.17 -43.70 12.56
CA ASP A 80 -1.81 -43.60 13.88
C ASP A 80 -2.81 -42.42 14.02
N GLU A 81 -2.53 -41.27 13.39
CA GLU A 81 -3.29 -40.03 13.62
C GLU A 81 -4.58 -39.91 12.81
N TYR A 82 -4.58 -40.41 11.57
CA TYR A 82 -5.68 -40.27 10.62
C TYR A 82 -5.94 -41.61 9.97
N LYS A 83 -7.18 -42.08 9.92
CA LYS A 83 -7.56 -43.28 9.16
C LYS A 83 -8.22 -42.83 7.87
N LEU A 84 -7.61 -43.17 6.74
CA LEU A 84 -8.19 -42.98 5.41
C LEU A 84 -9.53 -43.71 5.34
N THR A 85 -10.47 -43.09 4.68
CA THR A 85 -11.73 -43.70 4.26
C THR A 85 -11.71 -43.95 2.76
N LYS A 86 -12.69 -44.70 2.25
CA LYS A 86 -12.83 -44.87 0.79
C LYS A 86 -13.04 -43.54 0.09
N ASP A 87 -13.74 -42.61 0.75
CA ASP A 87 -13.93 -41.26 0.24
C ASP A 87 -12.59 -40.58 -0.02
N ASP A 88 -11.50 -40.86 0.70
CA ASP A 88 -10.15 -40.29 0.51
C ASP A 88 -9.41 -40.73 -0.76
N PHE A 89 -10.00 -41.64 -1.54
CA PHE A 89 -9.51 -42.01 -2.86
C PHE A 89 -10.16 -41.12 -3.92
N ILE A 90 -9.40 -40.71 -4.92
CA ILE A 90 -9.88 -39.93 -6.06
C ILE A 90 -9.37 -40.56 -7.34
N PHE A 91 -10.29 -41.07 -8.16
CA PHE A 91 -10.00 -41.71 -9.44
C PHE A 91 -10.38 -40.80 -10.61
N ILE A 92 -9.46 -40.63 -11.56
CA ILE A 92 -9.67 -39.97 -12.84
C ILE A 92 -9.50 -41.00 -13.95
N PRO A 93 -10.52 -41.22 -14.80
CA PRO A 93 -10.51 -42.31 -15.77
C PRO A 93 -9.47 -42.09 -16.85
N GLY A 94 -8.80 -43.18 -17.24
CA GLY A 94 -8.02 -43.28 -18.46
C GLY A 94 -8.85 -43.78 -19.64
N ASN A 95 -8.25 -43.81 -20.83
CA ASN A 95 -8.94 -44.20 -22.06
C ASN A 95 -9.15 -45.71 -22.17
N HIS A 96 -8.35 -46.52 -21.49
CA HIS A 96 -8.60 -47.95 -21.35
C HIS A 96 -9.73 -48.27 -20.37
N ASP A 97 -10.20 -47.32 -19.57
CA ASP A 97 -11.31 -47.55 -18.64
C ASP A 97 -12.68 -47.49 -19.33
N LEU A 98 -12.73 -46.94 -20.55
CA LEU A 98 -13.93 -46.86 -21.37
C LEU A 98 -14.08 -48.06 -22.30
N ILE A 99 -15.32 -48.33 -22.69
CA ILE A 99 -15.67 -49.25 -23.78
C ILE A 99 -15.95 -48.44 -25.04
N ARG A 100 -15.34 -48.84 -26.16
CA ARG A 100 -15.39 -48.11 -27.44
C ARG A 100 -16.70 -48.41 -28.20
N VAL A 101 -17.80 -47.81 -27.73
CA VAL A 101 -19.16 -47.94 -28.29
C VAL A 101 -19.88 -46.60 -28.32
N ASP A 102 -20.89 -46.44 -29.18
CA ASP A 102 -21.72 -45.22 -29.28
C ASP A 102 -22.59 -44.98 -28.03
N ASP A 103 -23.11 -46.05 -27.41
CA ASP A 103 -23.96 -45.96 -26.21
C ASP A 103 -23.19 -45.42 -25.00
N TYR A 104 -23.66 -44.31 -24.43
CA TYR A 104 -22.98 -43.61 -23.35
C TYR A 104 -22.93 -44.40 -22.04
N GLU A 105 -24.02 -45.08 -21.68
CA GLU A 105 -24.08 -45.86 -20.43
C GLU A 105 -23.19 -47.09 -20.51
N LEU A 106 -23.24 -47.81 -21.65
CA LEU A 106 -22.40 -48.96 -21.90
C LEU A 106 -20.92 -48.56 -21.96
N ARG A 107 -20.60 -47.41 -22.56
CA ARG A 107 -19.23 -46.87 -22.63
C ARG A 107 -18.58 -46.73 -21.26
N TRP A 108 -19.33 -46.24 -20.28
CA TRP A 108 -18.83 -46.02 -18.92
C TRP A 108 -19.10 -47.17 -17.96
N SER A 109 -19.82 -48.22 -18.38
CA SER A 109 -20.23 -49.33 -17.51
C SER A 109 -19.07 -49.99 -16.76
N LYS A 110 -17.89 -50.13 -17.38
CA LYS A 110 -16.68 -50.69 -16.75
C LYS A 110 -16.17 -49.82 -15.60
N TYR A 111 -15.95 -48.53 -15.85
CA TYR A 111 -15.49 -47.58 -14.84
C TYR A 111 -16.54 -47.33 -13.75
N ASN A 112 -17.81 -47.18 -14.13
CA ASN A 112 -18.94 -47.02 -13.20
C ASN A 112 -19.10 -48.26 -12.30
N GLY A 113 -18.98 -49.46 -12.86
CA GLY A 113 -19.02 -50.72 -12.12
C GLY A 113 -17.92 -50.81 -11.06
N PHE A 114 -16.71 -50.35 -11.39
CA PHE A 114 -15.60 -50.22 -10.46
C PHE A 114 -15.91 -49.22 -9.34
N LEU A 115 -16.30 -47.98 -9.66
CA LEU A 115 -16.60 -46.96 -8.66
C LEU A 115 -17.70 -47.42 -7.68
N LYS A 116 -18.78 -48.03 -8.19
CA LYS A 116 -19.86 -48.56 -7.35
C LYS A 116 -19.40 -49.66 -6.39
N ARG A 117 -18.50 -50.55 -6.82
CA ARG A 117 -17.99 -51.61 -5.95
C ARG A 117 -16.98 -51.13 -4.94
N PHE A 118 -16.12 -50.20 -5.36
CA PHE A 118 -15.16 -49.63 -4.45
C PHE A 118 -15.87 -48.79 -3.39
N TYR A 119 -16.63 -47.75 -3.77
CA TYR A 119 -17.26 -46.83 -2.82
C TYR A 119 -18.56 -47.33 -2.17
N ILE A 120 -19.22 -48.34 -2.74
CA ILE A 120 -20.62 -48.70 -2.45
C ILE A 120 -21.60 -47.63 -2.97
N ASN A 121 -21.45 -46.38 -2.51
CA ASN A 121 -22.16 -45.20 -3.01
C ASN A 121 -21.15 -44.21 -3.58
N ILE A 122 -21.29 -43.85 -4.87
CA ILE A 122 -20.37 -42.90 -5.51
C ILE A 122 -20.45 -41.55 -4.75
N PRO A 123 -19.32 -41.00 -4.28
CA PRO A 123 -19.31 -39.77 -3.49
C PRO A 123 -19.86 -38.57 -4.25
N GLY A 124 -20.51 -37.64 -3.53
CA GLY A 124 -21.15 -36.46 -4.11
C GLY A 124 -20.21 -35.44 -4.78
N TYR A 125 -18.89 -35.59 -4.60
CA TYR A 125 -17.88 -34.80 -5.31
C TYR A 125 -17.63 -35.25 -6.76
N TYR A 126 -18.23 -36.37 -7.19
CA TYR A 126 -18.25 -36.79 -8.59
C TYR A 126 -19.48 -36.24 -9.32
N ASN A 127 -19.25 -35.70 -10.50
CA ASN A 127 -20.33 -35.42 -11.43
C ASN A 127 -20.72 -36.71 -12.17
N THR A 128 -21.87 -37.27 -11.84
CA THR A 128 -22.36 -38.54 -12.42
C THR A 128 -22.60 -38.49 -13.92
N LYS A 129 -22.70 -37.30 -14.52
CA LYS A 129 -22.90 -37.16 -15.97
C LYS A 129 -21.61 -37.24 -16.77
N ASN A 130 -20.48 -36.77 -16.23
CA ASN A 130 -19.24 -36.64 -17.01
C ASN A 130 -17.97 -37.12 -16.27
N TYR A 131 -18.11 -37.60 -15.03
CA TYR A 131 -17.04 -38.07 -14.15
C TYR A 131 -15.97 -37.03 -13.82
N SER A 132 -16.27 -35.73 -13.99
CA SER A 132 -15.45 -34.66 -13.42
C SER A 132 -15.56 -34.65 -11.89
N VAL A 133 -14.51 -34.19 -11.23
CA VAL A 133 -14.37 -34.22 -9.77
C VAL A 133 -14.11 -32.82 -9.24
N LEU A 134 -14.75 -32.46 -8.14
CA LEU A 134 -14.36 -31.30 -7.32
C LEU A 134 -14.46 -31.66 -5.86
N ARG A 135 -13.31 -31.82 -5.21
CA ARG A 135 -13.22 -32.23 -3.83
C ARG A 135 -12.43 -31.24 -2.98
N PRO A 136 -13.08 -30.47 -2.10
CA PRO A 136 -12.43 -29.55 -1.19
C PRO A 136 -12.08 -30.23 0.14
N TYR A 137 -10.89 -29.91 0.65
CA TYR A 137 -10.44 -30.17 2.02
C TYR A 137 -10.36 -28.81 2.74
N TYR A 138 -11.40 -28.51 3.53
CA TYR A 138 -11.65 -27.16 4.05
C TYR A 138 -10.64 -26.73 5.13
N GLU A 139 -10.18 -27.64 5.98
CA GLU A 139 -9.27 -27.33 7.08
C GLU A 139 -7.85 -27.00 6.58
N GLU A 140 -7.38 -27.77 5.60
CA GLU A 140 -6.05 -27.62 5.00
C GLU A 140 -6.04 -26.63 3.83
N LYS A 141 -7.22 -26.16 3.41
CA LYS A 141 -7.42 -25.27 2.27
C LYS A 141 -6.81 -25.80 0.97
N ILE A 142 -7.11 -27.06 0.65
CA ILE A 142 -6.72 -27.71 -0.62
C ILE A 142 -7.97 -28.12 -1.38
N VAL A 143 -7.95 -28.02 -2.71
CA VAL A 143 -9.02 -28.51 -3.57
C VAL A 143 -8.42 -29.34 -4.69
N PHE A 144 -8.93 -30.56 -4.86
CA PHE A 144 -8.63 -31.40 -6.01
C PHE A 144 -9.74 -31.27 -7.05
N ILE A 145 -9.36 -30.93 -8.28
CA ILE A 145 -10.29 -30.84 -9.41
C ILE A 145 -9.86 -31.81 -10.50
N GLY A 146 -10.80 -32.62 -10.96
CA GLY A 146 -10.55 -33.69 -11.92
C GLY A 146 -11.32 -33.48 -13.22
N PHE A 147 -10.63 -33.62 -14.34
CA PHE A 147 -11.23 -33.48 -15.67
C PHE A 147 -11.17 -34.79 -16.43
N ASN A 148 -12.31 -35.18 -17.00
CA ASN A 148 -12.38 -36.30 -17.92
C ASN A 148 -11.91 -35.85 -19.31
N SER A 149 -10.71 -36.28 -19.67
CA SER A 149 -10.08 -35.98 -20.96
C SER A 149 -10.28 -37.06 -22.01
N CYS A 150 -10.94 -38.19 -21.70
CA CYS A 150 -10.97 -39.40 -22.53
C CYS A 150 -12.22 -39.47 -23.42
N GLN A 151 -12.37 -38.48 -24.31
CA GLN A 151 -13.42 -38.50 -25.33
C GLN A 151 -13.01 -39.41 -26.48
N ILE A 152 -13.91 -40.28 -26.94
CA ILE A 152 -13.69 -41.13 -28.12
C ILE A 152 -14.46 -40.59 -29.32
N GLU A 153 -13.85 -40.66 -30.51
CA GLU A 153 -14.46 -40.32 -31.81
C GLU A 153 -14.29 -41.52 -32.76
N LYS A 154 -15.19 -41.70 -33.73
CA LYS A 154 -14.98 -42.71 -34.78
C LYS A 154 -13.75 -42.32 -35.60
N LYS A 155 -12.86 -43.28 -35.82
CA LYS A 155 -11.62 -43.09 -36.56
C LYS A 155 -11.94 -42.65 -37.98
N LYS A 156 -11.39 -41.51 -38.40
CA LYS A 156 -11.60 -41.03 -39.78
C LYS A 156 -10.87 -41.96 -40.75
N ILE A 157 -11.53 -42.33 -41.85
CA ILE A 157 -10.93 -43.20 -42.87
C ILE A 157 -9.82 -42.47 -43.62
N PHE A 158 -9.98 -41.16 -43.82
CA PHE A 158 -9.02 -40.30 -44.50
C PHE A 158 -8.46 -39.26 -43.51
N ASP A 159 -7.14 -39.26 -43.33
CA ASP A 159 -6.47 -38.26 -42.48
C ASP A 159 -6.33 -36.91 -43.21
N LYS A 160 -6.03 -35.84 -42.44
CA LYS A 160 -5.82 -34.50 -43.01
C LYS A 160 -4.70 -34.46 -44.05
N THR A 161 -3.70 -35.34 -43.93
CA THR A 161 -2.56 -35.39 -44.86
C THR A 161 -3.00 -35.92 -46.22
N TYR A 162 -3.83 -36.96 -46.23
CA TYR A 162 -4.41 -37.58 -47.41
C TYR A 162 -5.41 -36.64 -48.09
N LEU A 163 -6.27 -35.97 -47.32
CA LEU A 163 -7.19 -34.96 -47.83
C LEU A 163 -6.44 -33.77 -48.43
N ASN A 164 -5.36 -33.31 -47.78
CA ASN A 164 -4.49 -32.26 -48.31
C ASN A 164 -3.73 -32.72 -49.56
N MET A 165 -3.33 -33.99 -49.67
CA MET A 165 -2.74 -34.54 -50.89
C MET A 165 -3.76 -34.55 -52.04
N ILE A 166 -5.01 -34.94 -51.79
CA ILE A 166 -6.10 -34.87 -52.78
C ILE A 166 -6.33 -33.42 -53.19
N ASP A 167 -6.38 -32.50 -52.22
CA ASP A 167 -6.60 -31.08 -52.51
C ASP A 167 -5.44 -30.45 -53.27
N LYS A 168 -4.20 -30.80 -52.95
CA LYS A 168 -3.02 -30.23 -53.60
C LYS A 168 -2.74 -30.84 -54.98
N ASN A 169 -2.92 -32.15 -55.12
CA ASN A 169 -2.46 -32.89 -56.30
C ASN A 169 -3.55 -33.10 -57.36
N ILE A 170 -4.84 -33.01 -57.01
CA ILE A 170 -5.94 -33.14 -57.97
C ILE A 170 -6.49 -31.77 -58.33
N LYS A 171 -6.37 -31.39 -59.60
CA LYS A 171 -6.90 -30.12 -60.13
C LYS A 171 -8.43 -30.18 -60.20
N SER A 172 -9.09 -29.13 -59.74
CA SER A 172 -10.57 -29.01 -59.74
C SER A 172 -11.18 -29.15 -61.14
N GLU A 173 -10.47 -28.72 -62.18
CA GLU A 173 -10.88 -28.83 -63.59
C GLU A 173 -10.96 -30.29 -64.07
N THR A 174 -10.11 -31.16 -63.54
CA THR A 174 -10.07 -32.59 -63.91
C THR A 174 -11.29 -33.33 -63.36
N LEU A 175 -11.68 -33.03 -62.11
CA LEU A 175 -12.86 -33.61 -61.46
C LEU A 175 -14.16 -33.05 -62.03
N LYS A 176 -14.21 -31.75 -62.35
CA LYS A 176 -15.38 -31.13 -63.00
C LYS A 176 -15.70 -31.74 -64.36
N LYS A 177 -14.70 -32.15 -65.14
CA LYS A 177 -14.90 -32.87 -66.42
C LYS A 177 -15.58 -34.24 -66.26
N GLN A 178 -15.53 -34.82 -65.05
CA GLN A 178 -16.18 -36.09 -64.69
C GLN A 178 -17.49 -35.86 -63.90
N GLY A 179 -17.97 -34.61 -63.78
CA GLY A 179 -19.19 -34.27 -63.05
C GLY A 179 -19.06 -34.29 -61.53
N ILE A 180 -17.83 -34.35 -60.99
CA ILE A 180 -17.57 -34.41 -59.55
C ILE A 180 -17.10 -33.04 -59.07
N ASP A 181 -17.83 -32.45 -58.11
CA ASP A 181 -17.36 -31.24 -57.43
C ASP A 181 -16.29 -31.61 -56.39
N LYS A 182 -15.10 -31.02 -56.53
CA LYS A 182 -13.96 -31.33 -55.68
C LYS A 182 -14.22 -30.99 -54.21
N LYS A 183 -14.95 -29.92 -53.93
CA LYS A 183 -15.25 -29.49 -52.56
C LYS A 183 -16.24 -30.45 -51.92
N GLN A 184 -17.29 -30.86 -52.65
CA GLN A 184 -18.21 -31.89 -52.20
C GLN A 184 -17.54 -33.25 -52.01
N LEU A 185 -16.58 -33.62 -52.87
CA LEU A 185 -15.80 -34.87 -52.71
C LEU A 185 -14.96 -34.84 -51.43
N ILE A 186 -14.26 -33.73 -51.15
CA ILE A 186 -13.48 -33.58 -49.92
C ILE A 186 -14.40 -33.60 -48.70
N GLU A 187 -15.55 -32.91 -48.72
CA GLU A 187 -16.54 -32.94 -47.64
C GLU A 187 -17.10 -34.36 -47.41
N LEU A 188 -17.32 -35.13 -48.47
CA LEU A 188 -17.80 -36.50 -48.39
C LEU A 188 -16.74 -37.45 -47.81
N LEU A 189 -15.49 -37.35 -48.28
CA LEU A 189 -14.36 -38.11 -47.73
C LEU A 189 -14.04 -37.71 -46.27
N GLU A 190 -14.22 -36.44 -45.90
CA GLU A 190 -14.07 -35.96 -44.52
C GLU A 190 -15.13 -36.53 -43.56
N GLY A 191 -16.30 -36.87 -44.09
CA GLY A 191 -17.43 -37.46 -43.35
C GLY A 191 -17.35 -38.98 -43.17
N GLU A 192 -16.53 -39.67 -43.96
CA GLU A 192 -16.37 -41.13 -43.89
C GLU A 192 -15.55 -41.55 -42.66
N VAL A 193 -16.19 -42.36 -41.79
CA VAL A 193 -15.62 -42.84 -40.53
C VAL A 193 -15.62 -44.37 -40.48
N ALA A 194 -14.56 -44.95 -39.92
CA ALA A 194 -14.44 -46.38 -39.71
C ALA A 194 -15.35 -46.85 -38.56
N ASN A 195 -15.56 -48.16 -38.47
CA ASN A 195 -16.21 -48.79 -37.32
C ASN A 195 -15.31 -48.84 -36.06
N GLU A 196 -14.04 -48.42 -36.18
CA GLU A 196 -13.09 -48.30 -35.08
C GLU A 196 -13.19 -46.93 -34.41
N TYR A 197 -12.96 -46.85 -33.09
CA TYR A 197 -12.91 -45.57 -32.36
C TYR A 197 -11.47 -45.23 -31.97
N ASP A 198 -11.12 -43.96 -32.13
CA ASP A 198 -9.89 -43.36 -31.65
C ASP A 198 -10.13 -42.50 -30.40
N ASP A 199 -9.09 -42.36 -29.59
CA ASP A 199 -9.08 -41.41 -28.50
C ASP A 199 -8.89 -40.00 -29.05
N TYR A 200 -9.93 -39.18 -28.91
CA TYR A 200 -9.94 -37.81 -29.36
C TYR A 200 -9.22 -36.88 -28.38
N GLY A 201 -9.20 -37.21 -27.08
CA GLY A 201 -8.48 -36.41 -26.08
C GLY A 201 -9.01 -34.97 -25.96
N LYS A 202 -10.17 -34.72 -25.34
CA LYS A 202 -10.72 -33.36 -25.17
C LYS A 202 -11.43 -33.19 -23.83
N VAL A 203 -11.22 -32.03 -23.19
CA VAL A 203 -11.96 -31.62 -21.99
C VAL A 203 -13.12 -30.72 -22.42
N SER A 204 -14.36 -31.09 -22.09
CA SER A 204 -15.52 -30.31 -22.51
C SER A 204 -15.67 -29.00 -21.71
N MET A 205 -16.12 -27.94 -22.39
CA MET A 205 -16.38 -26.65 -21.74
C MET A 205 -17.43 -26.74 -20.62
N ALA A 206 -18.37 -27.68 -20.71
CA ALA A 206 -19.35 -27.92 -19.64
C ALA A 206 -18.68 -28.36 -18.33
N GLN A 207 -17.69 -29.27 -18.40
CA GLN A 207 -16.92 -29.69 -17.22
C GLN A 207 -16.16 -28.50 -16.61
N ILE A 208 -15.51 -27.71 -17.48
CA ILE A 208 -14.72 -26.54 -17.08
C ILE A 208 -15.61 -25.51 -16.38
N ALA A 209 -16.72 -25.11 -17.01
CA ALA A 209 -17.61 -24.09 -16.47
C ALA A 209 -18.26 -24.52 -15.13
N ASP A 210 -18.65 -25.79 -15.00
CA ASP A 210 -19.24 -26.33 -13.77
C ASP A 210 -18.25 -26.32 -12.60
N ILE A 211 -16.98 -26.67 -12.85
CA ILE A 211 -15.90 -26.64 -11.87
C ILE A 211 -15.53 -25.19 -11.53
N GLU A 212 -15.36 -24.32 -12.54
CA GLU A 212 -15.03 -22.91 -12.37
C GLU A 212 -16.04 -22.19 -11.47
N ARG A 213 -17.34 -22.40 -11.71
CA ARG A 213 -18.41 -21.80 -10.89
C ARG A 213 -18.31 -22.18 -9.42
N GLN A 214 -17.84 -23.40 -9.14
CA GLN A 214 -17.70 -23.91 -7.77
C GLN A 214 -16.40 -23.43 -7.11
N ILE A 215 -15.29 -23.39 -7.85
CA ILE A 215 -14.00 -22.87 -7.37
C ILE A 215 -14.09 -21.39 -7.00
N ARG A 216 -14.90 -20.58 -7.69
CA ARG A 216 -15.11 -19.16 -7.36
C ARG A 216 -15.51 -18.92 -5.89
N LYS A 217 -16.06 -19.92 -5.21
CA LYS A 217 -16.44 -19.84 -3.79
C LYS A 217 -15.26 -20.11 -2.82
N LEU A 218 -14.10 -20.53 -3.32
CA LEU A 218 -12.97 -21.09 -2.55
C LEU A 218 -11.70 -20.24 -2.71
N ASN A 219 -11.73 -19.00 -2.18
CA ASN A 219 -10.59 -18.08 -2.23
C ASN A 219 -9.47 -18.51 -1.25
N GLY A 220 -8.22 -18.45 -1.71
CA GLY A 220 -7.03 -18.77 -0.89
C GLY A 220 -6.81 -20.27 -0.64
N TYR A 221 -7.34 -21.13 -1.51
CA TYR A 221 -7.08 -22.57 -1.50
C TYR A 221 -5.94 -22.91 -2.48
N ASN A 222 -5.19 -23.96 -2.17
CA ASN A 222 -4.25 -24.57 -3.11
C ASN A 222 -5.01 -25.53 -4.03
N ILE A 223 -5.06 -25.21 -5.32
CA ILE A 223 -5.90 -25.89 -6.30
C ILE A 223 -5.04 -26.80 -7.16
N VAL A 224 -5.33 -28.10 -7.10
CA VAL A 224 -4.61 -29.17 -7.80
C VAL A 224 -5.52 -29.77 -8.87
N ALA A 225 -5.14 -29.63 -10.14
CA ALA A 225 -5.89 -30.20 -11.25
C ALA A 225 -5.37 -31.60 -11.62
N MET A 226 -6.28 -32.49 -12.05
CA MET A 226 -5.98 -33.88 -12.37
C MET A 226 -6.60 -34.27 -13.71
N LEU A 227 -5.86 -34.94 -14.58
CA LEU A 227 -6.35 -35.44 -15.87
C LEU A 227 -5.56 -36.66 -16.36
N HIS A 228 -6.07 -37.38 -17.37
CA HIS A 228 -5.30 -38.46 -18.01
C HIS A 228 -4.27 -37.89 -19.00
N HIS A 229 -4.75 -37.27 -20.07
CA HIS A 229 -3.96 -36.80 -21.22
C HIS A 229 -2.93 -35.71 -20.88
N HIS A 230 -1.92 -35.53 -21.75
CA HIS A 230 -1.04 -34.36 -21.64
C HIS A 230 -1.82 -33.10 -22.03
N PHE A 231 -1.61 -32.01 -21.32
CA PHE A 231 -2.26 -30.73 -21.64
C PHE A 231 -1.29 -29.74 -22.31
N TYR A 232 -0.08 -30.14 -22.70
CA TYR A 232 0.82 -29.31 -23.48
C TYR A 232 1.83 -30.17 -24.27
N LEU A 233 2.27 -29.66 -25.42
CA LEU A 233 3.11 -30.41 -26.35
C LEU A 233 4.60 -30.21 -26.05
N PHE A 234 5.24 -31.20 -25.42
CA PHE A 234 6.71 -31.20 -25.29
C PHE A 234 7.35 -31.67 -26.60
N PRO A 235 8.34 -30.95 -27.16
CA PRO A 235 8.99 -31.33 -28.41
C PRO A 235 9.52 -32.78 -28.42
N GLU A 236 10.05 -33.24 -27.28
CA GLU A 236 10.60 -34.59 -27.11
C GLU A 236 9.51 -35.68 -27.13
N VAL A 237 8.31 -35.35 -26.64
CA VAL A 237 7.14 -36.25 -26.64
C VAL A 237 6.51 -36.30 -28.03
N ALA A 238 6.38 -35.14 -28.67
CA ALA A 238 5.85 -35.02 -30.03
C ALA A 238 6.71 -35.75 -31.06
N GLN A 239 8.04 -35.64 -30.97
CA GLN A 239 8.97 -36.34 -31.86
C GLN A 239 8.90 -37.86 -31.75
N LYS A 240 8.67 -38.40 -30.56
CA LYS A 240 8.72 -39.84 -30.30
C LYS A 240 7.37 -40.55 -30.44
N TYR A 241 6.25 -39.87 -30.17
CA TYR A 241 4.92 -40.50 -30.04
C TYR A 241 3.77 -39.78 -30.76
N GLY A 242 4.03 -38.63 -31.40
CA GLY A 242 3.01 -37.84 -32.12
C GLY A 242 1.96 -37.18 -31.22
N ASP A 243 0.87 -36.68 -31.83
CA ASP A 243 -0.18 -35.85 -31.20
C ASP A 243 -1.34 -36.66 -30.55
N SER A 244 -1.25 -38.01 -30.54
CA SER A 244 -2.35 -38.90 -30.12
C SER A 244 -2.63 -38.94 -28.60
N SER A 245 -2.01 -38.03 -27.84
CA SER A 245 -1.91 -38.07 -26.38
C SER A 245 -2.19 -36.73 -25.72
N LEU A 246 -2.48 -35.72 -26.53
CA LEU A 246 -2.67 -34.34 -26.11
C LEU A 246 -4.16 -34.05 -25.94
N VAL A 247 -4.50 -33.24 -24.95
CA VAL A 247 -5.80 -32.59 -24.87
C VAL A 247 -5.91 -31.64 -26.06
N ARG A 248 -6.71 -31.95 -27.07
CA ARG A 248 -6.81 -31.19 -28.32
C ARG A 248 -7.16 -29.72 -28.12
N ASN A 249 -7.96 -29.39 -27.09
CA ASN A 249 -8.31 -28.03 -26.73
C ASN A 249 -7.40 -27.43 -25.64
N TYR A 250 -6.16 -27.91 -25.53
CA TYR A 250 -5.25 -27.52 -24.45
C TYR A 250 -4.99 -26.01 -24.36
N THR A 251 -4.89 -25.31 -25.49
CA THR A 251 -4.64 -23.85 -25.49
C THR A 251 -5.72 -23.09 -24.71
N ALA A 252 -6.99 -23.40 -24.97
CA ALA A 252 -8.11 -22.82 -24.23
C ALA A 252 -8.16 -23.37 -22.79
N PHE A 253 -7.93 -24.67 -22.62
CA PHE A 253 -7.99 -25.30 -21.31
C PHE A 253 -6.95 -24.73 -20.32
N ILE A 254 -5.73 -24.44 -20.77
CA ILE A 254 -4.68 -23.78 -19.97
C ILE A 254 -5.15 -22.42 -19.48
N GLN A 255 -5.81 -21.62 -20.32
CA GLN A 255 -6.35 -20.32 -19.91
C GLN A 255 -7.38 -20.48 -18.78
N HIS A 256 -8.23 -21.50 -18.86
CA HIS A 256 -9.18 -21.82 -17.79
C HIS A 256 -8.50 -22.30 -16.50
N LEU A 257 -7.47 -23.14 -16.58
CA LEU A 257 -6.65 -23.51 -15.41
C LEU A 257 -6.01 -22.29 -14.75
N LYS A 258 -5.55 -21.31 -15.54
CA LYS A 258 -5.07 -20.01 -15.02
C LYS A 258 -6.18 -19.24 -14.32
N TYR A 259 -7.38 -19.13 -14.90
CA TYR A 259 -8.49 -18.43 -14.27
C TYR A 259 -8.88 -19.06 -12.93
N MET A 260 -8.89 -20.40 -12.87
CA MET A 260 -9.09 -21.18 -11.66
C MET A 260 -7.92 -21.10 -10.66
N ASN A 261 -6.83 -20.39 -10.97
CA ASN A 261 -5.63 -20.29 -10.13
C ASN A 261 -5.02 -21.67 -9.78
N VAL A 262 -5.06 -22.60 -10.73
CA VAL A 262 -4.44 -23.91 -10.57
C VAL A 262 -2.94 -23.75 -10.49
N LYS A 263 -2.34 -24.31 -9.44
CA LYS A 263 -0.90 -24.20 -9.19
C LYS A 263 -0.15 -25.49 -9.47
N THR A 264 -0.84 -26.61 -9.49
CA THR A 264 -0.27 -27.93 -9.72
C THR A 264 -1.20 -28.75 -10.61
N VAL A 265 -0.62 -29.46 -11.57
CA VAL A 265 -1.33 -30.42 -12.43
C VAL A 265 -0.73 -31.80 -12.25
N LEU A 266 -1.56 -32.77 -11.91
CA LEU A 266 -1.24 -34.19 -11.88
C LEU A 266 -1.82 -34.85 -13.13
N HIS A 267 -0.99 -35.59 -13.89
CA HIS A 267 -1.51 -36.33 -15.04
C HIS A 267 -0.87 -37.71 -15.20
N GLY A 268 -1.45 -38.54 -16.10
CA GLY A 268 -1.08 -39.94 -16.20
C GLY A 268 -0.53 -40.47 -17.53
N HIS A 269 -0.90 -39.86 -18.65
CA HIS A 269 -0.79 -40.55 -19.94
C HIS A 269 0.63 -40.92 -20.42
N LYS A 270 0.73 -42.13 -21.01
CA LYS A 270 1.83 -42.69 -21.82
C LYS A 270 3.21 -42.73 -21.16
N HIS A 271 3.28 -43.41 -20.02
CA HIS A 271 4.51 -44.05 -19.55
C HIS A 271 5.74 -43.12 -19.41
N PHE A 272 5.51 -41.83 -19.17
CA PHE A 272 6.56 -40.82 -19.04
C PHE A 272 6.47 -40.15 -17.67
N ASP A 273 7.56 -40.18 -16.95
CA ASP A 273 7.67 -39.70 -15.57
C ASP A 273 8.22 -38.25 -15.59
N LEU A 274 7.43 -37.32 -16.16
CA LEU A 274 7.79 -35.91 -16.33
C LEU A 274 7.55 -35.08 -15.05
N GLU A 275 8.51 -34.20 -14.73
CA GLU A 275 8.35 -33.20 -13.67
C GLU A 275 8.88 -31.85 -14.17
N ARG A 276 8.01 -30.99 -14.71
CA ARG A 276 8.45 -29.70 -15.26
C ARG A 276 7.49 -28.56 -14.89
N PRO A 277 8.01 -27.35 -14.62
CA PRO A 277 7.18 -26.16 -14.59
C PRO A 277 6.68 -25.85 -16.00
N PHE A 278 5.39 -25.63 -16.15
CA PHE A 278 4.83 -25.02 -17.34
C PHE A 278 4.89 -23.50 -17.18
N ILE A 279 5.72 -22.89 -18.02
CA ILE A 279 5.96 -21.45 -18.07
C ILE A 279 5.08 -20.88 -19.17
N THR A 280 4.23 -19.92 -18.83
CA THR A 280 3.36 -19.27 -19.81
C THR A 280 4.00 -17.99 -20.34
N ASP A 281 3.49 -17.42 -21.44
CA ASP A 281 4.04 -16.19 -22.04
C ASP A 281 4.13 -15.04 -21.03
N ASP A 282 3.19 -14.95 -20.09
CA ASP A 282 3.14 -13.98 -18.99
C ASP A 282 4.25 -14.19 -17.93
N TYR A 283 5.12 -15.20 -18.05
CA TYR A 283 6.22 -15.44 -17.11
C TYR A 283 7.22 -14.29 -17.06
N TYR A 284 7.42 -13.61 -18.19
CA TYR A 284 8.26 -12.42 -18.27
C TYR A 284 7.63 -11.22 -17.55
N GLU A 285 6.31 -11.25 -17.30
CA GLU A 285 5.56 -10.21 -16.59
C GLU A 285 5.38 -10.56 -15.11
N THR A 286 5.02 -11.81 -14.80
CA THR A 286 4.86 -12.32 -13.44
C THR A 286 5.31 -13.77 -13.30
N THR A 287 6.09 -14.06 -12.26
CA THR A 287 6.50 -15.45 -11.96
C THR A 287 5.40 -16.29 -11.30
N GLU A 288 4.20 -15.73 -11.11
CA GLU A 288 3.01 -16.39 -10.55
C GLU A 288 2.27 -17.30 -11.54
N SER A 289 2.64 -17.21 -12.81
CA SER A 289 2.05 -17.94 -13.94
C SER A 289 2.58 -19.37 -14.14
N ILE A 290 3.47 -19.82 -13.25
CA ILE A 290 4.05 -21.16 -13.30
C ILE A 290 3.04 -22.19 -12.77
N ILE A 291 2.72 -23.18 -13.61
CA ILE A 291 1.95 -24.36 -13.22
C ILE A 291 2.92 -25.53 -13.09
N ASP A 292 3.06 -26.11 -11.89
CA ASP A 292 3.94 -27.27 -11.71
C ASP A 292 3.25 -28.54 -12.21
N VAL A 293 3.87 -29.22 -13.17
CA VAL A 293 3.30 -30.41 -13.80
C VAL A 293 4.03 -31.66 -13.33
N PHE A 294 3.27 -32.60 -12.77
CA PHE A 294 3.78 -33.88 -12.30
C PHE A 294 3.04 -35.01 -13.01
N ALA A 295 3.79 -35.80 -13.77
CA ALA A 295 3.32 -37.05 -14.33
C ALA A 295 3.63 -38.19 -13.35
N GLY A 296 2.61 -38.99 -13.03
CA GLY A 296 2.78 -40.15 -12.13
C GLY A 296 3.61 -41.27 -12.77
N GLY A 297 3.64 -41.34 -14.11
CA GLY A 297 4.20 -42.45 -14.88
C GLY A 297 3.31 -43.69 -14.81
N SER A 298 3.88 -44.90 -14.95
CA SER A 298 3.09 -46.14 -14.90
C SER A 298 3.55 -47.01 -13.74
N VAL A 299 2.62 -47.44 -12.88
CA VAL A 299 2.95 -48.20 -11.67
C VAL A 299 3.02 -49.71 -11.91
N GLY A 300 2.19 -50.24 -12.81
CA GLY A 300 1.94 -51.69 -12.87
C GLY A 300 2.11 -52.36 -14.23
N THR A 301 2.27 -51.63 -15.33
CA THR A 301 2.27 -52.19 -16.69
C THR A 301 3.34 -53.26 -16.95
N ASP A 302 3.01 -54.35 -17.64
CA ASP A 302 3.97 -55.34 -18.15
C ASP A 302 4.81 -54.86 -19.36
N ARG A 303 4.49 -53.67 -19.90
CA ARG A 303 5.03 -53.19 -21.18
C ARG A 303 6.42 -52.56 -21.07
N LYS A 304 6.91 -52.30 -19.85
CA LYS A 304 8.18 -51.64 -19.56
C LYS A 304 8.74 -52.13 -18.23
N ASP A 305 10.07 -52.11 -18.11
CA ASP A 305 10.74 -52.44 -16.85
C ASP A 305 10.72 -51.29 -15.83
N ARG A 306 10.41 -50.05 -16.25
CA ARG A 306 10.47 -48.87 -15.37
C ARG A 306 9.08 -48.53 -14.83
N HIS A 307 8.91 -48.57 -13.51
CA HIS A 307 7.65 -48.25 -12.82
C HIS A 307 7.81 -47.09 -11.85
N THR A 308 6.85 -46.18 -11.77
CA THR A 308 6.98 -44.98 -10.93
C THR A 308 5.70 -44.62 -10.20
N PHE A 309 5.82 -44.08 -8.99
CA PHE A 309 4.75 -43.39 -8.26
C PHE A 309 5.31 -42.22 -7.44
N SER A 310 4.44 -41.37 -6.87
CA SER A 310 4.88 -40.22 -6.08
C SER A 310 4.09 -40.04 -4.78
N ILE A 311 4.78 -39.58 -3.74
CA ILE A 311 4.18 -38.95 -2.55
C ILE A 311 4.40 -37.44 -2.68
N ILE A 312 3.32 -36.65 -2.59
CA ILE A 312 3.38 -35.19 -2.71
C ILE A 312 2.85 -34.55 -1.43
N ASP A 313 3.70 -33.78 -0.76
CA ASP A 313 3.40 -33.01 0.43
C ASP A 313 3.03 -31.59 0.03
N PHE A 314 1.76 -31.21 0.14
CA PHE A 314 1.29 -29.85 -0.09
C PHE A 314 1.30 -29.05 1.21
N TYR A 315 1.86 -27.84 1.16
CA TYR A 315 1.95 -26.95 2.32
C TYR A 315 0.97 -25.78 2.19
N LYS A 316 0.66 -25.13 3.32
CA LYS A 316 -0.23 -23.97 3.34
C LYS A 316 0.43 -22.78 2.65
N GLN A 317 -0.40 -21.90 2.08
CA GLN A 317 -0.01 -20.76 1.23
C GLN A 317 0.89 -19.69 1.91
N ARG A 318 1.32 -19.89 3.17
CA ARG A 318 2.17 -18.97 3.97
C ARG A 318 3.53 -19.56 4.34
N GLU A 319 3.84 -20.78 3.92
CA GLU A 319 5.11 -21.43 4.25
C GLU A 319 6.11 -21.23 3.09
N ASP A 320 7.42 -21.22 3.38
CA ASP A 320 8.50 -20.99 2.40
C ASP A 320 8.56 -22.06 1.28
N ILE A 321 7.76 -23.12 1.43
CA ILE A 321 7.69 -24.28 0.56
C ILE A 321 6.25 -24.42 0.07
N LYS A 322 6.05 -24.54 -1.24
CA LYS A 322 4.73 -24.78 -1.86
C LYS A 322 4.36 -26.25 -1.79
N LEU A 323 5.28 -27.11 -2.22
CA LEU A 323 5.13 -28.56 -2.15
C LEU A 323 6.50 -29.26 -2.15
N ILE A 324 6.52 -30.49 -1.66
CA ILE A 324 7.64 -31.43 -1.80
C ILE A 324 7.12 -32.70 -2.46
N GLN A 325 7.74 -33.12 -3.56
CA GLN A 325 7.50 -34.41 -4.19
C GLN A 325 8.60 -35.39 -3.80
N HIS A 326 8.20 -36.60 -3.41
CA HIS A 326 9.02 -37.78 -3.22
C HIS A 326 8.63 -38.81 -4.29
N LYS A 327 9.51 -39.04 -5.26
CA LYS A 327 9.24 -39.94 -6.37
C LYS A 327 9.97 -41.27 -6.21
N PHE A 328 9.19 -42.33 -6.33
CA PHE A 328 9.64 -43.72 -6.26
C PHE A 328 9.78 -44.24 -7.69
N ILE A 329 10.92 -44.85 -7.99
CA ILE A 329 11.25 -45.36 -9.31
C ILE A 329 11.77 -46.78 -9.14
N TYR A 330 11.08 -47.74 -9.73
CA TYR A 330 11.55 -49.11 -9.85
C TYR A 330 12.08 -49.37 -11.25
N ASN A 331 13.23 -50.04 -11.34
CA ASN A 331 13.66 -50.73 -12.56
C ASN A 331 13.56 -52.23 -12.30
N GLY A 332 12.60 -52.89 -12.96
CA GLY A 332 12.10 -54.20 -12.59
C GLY A 332 11.54 -54.15 -11.16
N GLU A 333 12.08 -55.01 -10.30
CA GLU A 333 11.69 -55.04 -8.88
C GLU A 333 12.58 -54.18 -7.96
N SER A 334 13.66 -53.59 -8.47
CA SER A 334 14.61 -52.83 -7.64
C SER A 334 14.21 -51.35 -7.52
N LEU A 335 14.09 -50.84 -6.29
CA LEU A 335 13.82 -49.43 -6.00
C LEU A 335 15.10 -48.59 -6.12
N GLU A 336 15.09 -47.58 -6.97
CA GLU A 336 16.12 -46.54 -7.01
C GLU A 336 16.02 -45.61 -5.79
N PRO A 337 17.09 -44.88 -5.43
CA PRO A 337 17.02 -43.84 -4.41
C PRO A 337 15.88 -42.85 -4.67
N ILE A 338 15.08 -42.56 -3.65
CA ILE A 338 13.90 -41.69 -3.77
C ILE A 338 14.33 -40.29 -4.20
N SER A 339 13.82 -39.85 -5.35
CA SER A 339 14.06 -38.50 -5.85
C SER A 339 13.18 -37.51 -5.10
N LYS A 340 13.80 -36.51 -4.44
CA LYS A 340 13.09 -35.47 -3.70
C LYS A 340 13.19 -34.13 -4.43
N LYS A 341 12.04 -33.53 -4.74
CA LYS A 341 11.94 -32.22 -5.38
C LYS A 341 11.14 -31.25 -4.52
N GLN A 342 11.77 -30.15 -4.13
CA GLN A 342 11.15 -29.09 -3.35
C GLN A 342 10.83 -27.90 -4.25
N ILE A 343 9.59 -27.45 -4.20
CA ILE A 343 9.15 -26.24 -4.90
C ILE A 343 8.97 -25.13 -3.86
N PRO A 344 9.72 -24.02 -3.92
CA PRO A 344 9.56 -22.92 -2.97
C PRO A 344 8.21 -22.21 -3.17
N SER A 345 7.68 -21.62 -2.11
CA SER A 345 6.57 -20.68 -2.21
C SER A 345 7.06 -19.36 -2.79
N LYS A 346 6.26 -18.73 -3.64
CA LYS A 346 6.46 -17.34 -4.03
C LYS A 346 5.32 -16.54 -3.43
N ASN A 347 5.70 -15.48 -2.71
CA ASN A 347 4.77 -14.47 -2.21
C ASN A 347 3.82 -14.06 -3.32
N ILE A 348 2.52 -14.10 -3.02
CA ILE A 348 1.46 -13.63 -3.90
C ILE A 348 1.56 -12.11 -3.89
N SER A 349 2.29 -11.54 -4.84
CA SER A 349 2.15 -10.12 -5.16
C SER A 349 0.83 -9.99 -5.91
N GLY A 350 -0.16 -9.38 -5.27
CA GLY A 350 -1.56 -9.32 -5.72
C GLY A 350 -1.76 -9.36 -7.23
N ARG A 351 -2.39 -10.43 -7.73
CA ARG A 351 -2.76 -10.65 -9.13
C ARG A 351 -3.43 -9.39 -9.70
N VAL A 352 -2.81 -8.77 -10.69
CA VAL A 352 -3.49 -7.75 -11.51
C VAL A 352 -4.53 -8.47 -12.36
N VAL A 353 -5.80 -8.11 -12.20
CA VAL A 353 -6.90 -8.63 -13.02
C VAL A 353 -7.41 -7.49 -13.88
N LYS A 354 -7.46 -7.65 -15.20
CA LYS A 354 -7.86 -6.57 -16.11
C LYS A 354 -9.32 -6.16 -15.84
N LEU A 355 -9.57 -4.86 -15.70
CA LEU A 355 -10.90 -4.32 -15.37
C LEU A 355 -11.99 -4.76 -16.34
N LEU A 356 -11.68 -4.79 -17.64
CA LEU A 356 -12.61 -5.26 -18.69
C LEU A 356 -12.92 -6.75 -18.57
N GLU A 357 -11.98 -7.57 -18.10
CA GLU A 357 -12.23 -8.98 -17.83
C GLU A 357 -13.19 -9.12 -16.64
N ILE A 358 -12.95 -8.38 -15.55
CA ILE A 358 -13.87 -8.36 -14.39
C ILE A 358 -15.27 -7.96 -14.85
N LEU A 359 -15.41 -6.90 -15.65
CA LEU A 359 -16.71 -6.47 -16.17
C LEU A 359 -17.36 -7.55 -17.03
N LYS A 360 -16.61 -8.17 -17.95
CA LYS A 360 -17.09 -9.27 -18.80
C LYS A 360 -17.58 -10.46 -17.99
N PHE A 361 -16.93 -10.77 -16.86
CA PHE A 361 -17.30 -11.89 -16.00
C PHE A 361 -18.44 -11.56 -15.02
N THR A 362 -18.52 -10.31 -14.55
CA THR A 362 -19.55 -9.85 -13.59
C THR A 362 -20.86 -9.51 -14.29
N ASN A 363 -20.80 -8.88 -15.48
CA ASN A 363 -21.96 -8.52 -16.28
C ASN A 363 -21.60 -8.40 -17.78
N TYR A 364 -21.89 -9.48 -18.53
CA TYR A 364 -21.56 -9.58 -19.95
C TYR A 364 -22.30 -8.56 -20.83
N ASP A 365 -23.57 -8.26 -20.52
CA ASP A 365 -24.38 -7.33 -21.33
C ASP A 365 -23.86 -5.89 -21.20
N ALA A 366 -23.52 -5.49 -19.97
CA ALA A 366 -22.88 -4.20 -19.71
C ALA A 366 -21.50 -4.09 -20.39
N TYR A 367 -20.71 -5.17 -20.37
CA TYR A 367 -19.45 -5.25 -21.10
C TYR A 367 -19.66 -5.06 -22.61
N MET A 368 -20.58 -5.81 -23.22
CA MET A 368 -20.84 -5.76 -24.65
C MET A 368 -21.34 -4.37 -25.08
N LEU A 369 -22.24 -3.76 -24.31
CA LEU A 369 -22.71 -2.42 -24.63
C LEU A 369 -21.58 -1.39 -24.51
N TYR A 370 -20.82 -1.40 -23.41
CA TYR A 370 -19.71 -0.47 -23.25
C TYR A 370 -18.69 -0.60 -24.38
N MET A 371 -18.29 -1.83 -24.73
CA MET A 371 -17.33 -2.08 -25.81
C MET A 371 -17.87 -1.65 -27.18
N THR A 372 -19.13 -1.98 -27.50
CA THR A 372 -19.76 -1.58 -28.76
C THR A 372 -19.87 -0.07 -28.88
N SER A 373 -20.20 0.62 -27.78
CA SER A 373 -20.26 2.07 -27.75
C SER A 373 -18.87 2.71 -27.84
N LEU A 374 -17.85 2.13 -27.18
CA LEU A 374 -16.47 2.60 -27.27
C LEU A 374 -15.89 2.41 -28.69
N GLU A 375 -16.25 1.33 -29.39
CA GLU A 375 -15.88 1.11 -30.79
C GLU A 375 -16.45 2.18 -31.73
N LYS A 376 -17.68 2.65 -31.48
CA LYS A 376 -18.24 3.82 -32.19
C LYS A 376 -17.43 5.10 -31.95
N LEU A 377 -16.76 5.20 -30.80
CA LEU A 377 -15.87 6.29 -30.41
C LEU A 377 -14.43 6.09 -30.94
N PHE A 378 -14.31 5.78 -32.24
CA PHE A 378 -13.06 5.34 -32.88
C PHE A 378 -11.84 6.27 -32.67
N LYS A 379 -12.04 7.59 -32.50
CA LYS A 379 -10.93 8.53 -32.26
C LYS A 379 -10.30 8.37 -30.88
N ILE A 380 -11.05 7.95 -29.86
CA ILE A 380 -10.56 7.80 -28.47
C ILE A 380 -10.43 6.34 -28.03
N TYR A 381 -10.96 5.39 -28.81
CA TYR A 381 -10.97 3.95 -28.51
C TYR A 381 -9.61 3.42 -28.04
N LYS A 382 -8.55 3.65 -28.83
CA LYS A 382 -7.20 3.17 -28.52
C LYS A 382 -6.67 3.79 -27.22
N THR A 383 -6.76 5.12 -27.08
CA THR A 383 -6.29 5.85 -25.90
C THR A 383 -7.02 5.39 -24.63
N CYS A 384 -8.34 5.21 -24.70
CA CYS A 384 -9.12 4.67 -23.58
C CYS A 384 -8.66 3.26 -23.19
N GLY A 385 -8.42 2.39 -24.18
CA GLY A 385 -7.92 1.03 -23.92
C GLY A 385 -6.60 1.00 -23.15
N GLU A 386 -5.64 1.86 -23.51
CA GLU A 386 -4.35 1.96 -22.81
C GLU A 386 -4.49 2.53 -21.38
N ILE A 387 -5.33 3.55 -21.20
CA ILE A 387 -5.61 4.11 -19.87
C ILE A 387 -6.27 3.05 -18.97
N ILE A 388 -7.21 2.27 -19.50
CA ILE A 388 -7.88 1.20 -18.74
C ILE A 388 -6.89 0.12 -18.33
N ASN A 389 -5.92 -0.21 -19.19
CA ASN A 389 -4.83 -1.12 -18.82
C ASN A 389 -3.98 -0.53 -17.69
N TRP A 390 -3.55 0.73 -17.79
CA TRP A 390 -2.81 1.42 -16.73
C TRP A 390 -3.54 1.41 -15.38
N ILE A 391 -4.84 1.71 -15.39
CA ILE A 391 -5.63 1.69 -14.18
C ILE A 391 -5.72 0.27 -13.62
N SER A 392 -5.90 -0.74 -14.48
CA SER A 392 -5.93 -2.15 -14.07
C SER A 392 -4.64 -2.52 -13.31
N GLU A 393 -3.48 -2.22 -13.90
CA GLU A 393 -2.14 -2.43 -13.29
C GLU A 393 -1.95 -1.63 -11.99
N SER A 394 -2.62 -0.49 -11.86
CA SER A 394 -2.44 0.42 -10.73
C SER A 394 -3.29 0.09 -9.52
N ILE A 395 -4.50 -0.47 -9.69
CA ILE A 395 -5.47 -0.60 -8.59
C ILE A 395 -5.87 -2.04 -8.26
N THR A 396 -5.77 -2.99 -9.20
CA THR A 396 -6.36 -4.33 -9.00
C THR A 396 -5.49 -5.26 -8.14
N GLY A 397 -4.20 -4.94 -7.98
CA GLY A 397 -3.33 -5.59 -6.98
C GLY A 397 -3.69 -5.27 -5.53
N PHE A 398 -4.52 -4.24 -5.27
CA PHE A 398 -4.96 -3.87 -3.94
C PHE A 398 -6.21 -4.65 -3.54
N CYS A 399 -6.06 -5.63 -2.64
CA CYS A 399 -7.14 -6.52 -2.20
C CYS A 399 -8.39 -5.77 -1.68
N ASP A 400 -8.18 -4.61 -1.03
CA ASP A 400 -9.26 -3.77 -0.54
C ASP A 400 -10.10 -3.12 -1.64
N VAL A 401 -9.51 -2.84 -2.80
CA VAL A 401 -10.21 -2.24 -3.95
C VAL A 401 -10.92 -3.33 -4.75
N TYR A 402 -10.23 -4.45 -4.95
CA TYR A 402 -10.75 -5.58 -5.73
C TYR A 402 -12.11 -6.07 -5.22
N LYS A 403 -12.32 -6.10 -3.89
CA LYS A 403 -13.61 -6.52 -3.31
C LYS A 403 -14.81 -5.68 -3.74
N TYR A 404 -14.60 -4.40 -4.09
CA TYR A 404 -15.66 -3.53 -4.58
C TYR A 404 -15.88 -3.69 -6.08
N LEU A 405 -14.82 -3.90 -6.85
CA LEU A 405 -14.87 -4.18 -8.28
C LEU A 405 -15.60 -5.50 -8.60
N ASP A 406 -15.36 -6.54 -7.78
CA ASP A 406 -15.98 -7.86 -7.95
C ASP A 406 -17.47 -7.88 -7.52
N ARG A 407 -17.86 -7.09 -6.51
CA ARG A 407 -19.22 -7.10 -5.95
C ARG A 407 -20.24 -6.29 -6.74
N ASP A 408 -19.84 -5.16 -7.32
CA ASP A 408 -20.74 -4.29 -8.07
C ASP A 408 -20.05 -3.82 -9.35
N TYR A 409 -20.48 -4.38 -10.48
CA TYR A 409 -19.94 -4.09 -11.80
C TYR A 409 -20.09 -2.61 -12.19
N ARG A 410 -21.03 -1.87 -11.58
CA ARG A 410 -21.21 -0.43 -11.83
C ARG A 410 -20.01 0.39 -11.36
N ASN A 411 -19.26 -0.07 -10.35
CA ASN A 411 -17.99 0.55 -9.97
C ASN A 411 -17.01 0.59 -11.15
N ILE A 412 -16.96 -0.50 -11.92
CA ILE A 412 -16.13 -0.58 -13.12
C ILE A 412 -16.70 0.35 -14.19
N LEU A 413 -18.01 0.34 -14.43
CA LEU A 413 -18.61 1.20 -15.45
C LEU A 413 -18.44 2.70 -15.17
N PHE A 414 -18.59 3.17 -13.91
CA PHE A 414 -18.36 4.57 -13.54
C PHE A 414 -16.90 4.99 -13.79
N LEU A 415 -15.94 4.10 -13.52
CA LEU A 415 -14.53 4.31 -13.82
C LEU A 415 -14.29 4.38 -15.34
N LEU A 416 -14.77 3.39 -16.09
CA LEU A 416 -14.62 3.31 -17.54
C LEU A 416 -15.26 4.50 -18.26
N TYR A 417 -16.45 4.90 -17.81
CA TYR A 417 -17.15 6.10 -18.29
C TYR A 417 -16.32 7.36 -18.05
N SER A 418 -15.73 7.49 -16.85
CA SER A 418 -14.89 8.62 -16.48
C SER A 418 -13.64 8.73 -17.37
N VAL A 419 -13.03 7.59 -17.70
CA VAL A 419 -11.91 7.53 -18.66
C VAL A 419 -12.34 8.04 -20.03
N SER A 420 -13.48 7.57 -20.55
CA SER A 420 -13.98 7.98 -21.87
C SER A 420 -14.35 9.46 -21.92
N CYS A 421 -15.05 9.98 -20.90
CA CYS A 421 -15.40 11.41 -20.81
C CYS A 421 -14.17 12.30 -20.69
N ARG A 422 -13.21 11.93 -19.84
CA ARG A 422 -11.99 12.72 -19.64
C ARG A 422 -11.14 12.76 -20.91
N THR A 423 -10.96 11.61 -21.57
CA THR A 423 -10.22 11.50 -22.83
C THR A 423 -10.89 12.32 -23.94
N LEU A 424 -12.22 12.25 -24.07
CA LEU A 424 -12.96 13.04 -25.06
C LEU A 424 -12.81 14.55 -24.82
N ASN A 425 -12.91 15.00 -23.56
CA ASN A 425 -12.80 16.41 -23.22
C ASN A 425 -11.40 16.94 -23.55
N TYR A 426 -10.34 16.21 -23.22
CA TYR A 426 -8.99 16.58 -23.61
C TYR A 426 -8.84 16.62 -25.13
N LYS A 427 -9.37 15.62 -25.84
CA LYS A 427 -9.30 15.56 -27.30
C LYS A 427 -9.99 16.75 -27.97
N SER A 428 -11.08 17.25 -27.38
CA SER A 428 -11.79 18.46 -27.84
C SER A 428 -10.94 19.74 -27.80
N ILE A 429 -9.92 19.79 -26.95
CA ILE A 429 -9.01 20.94 -26.85
C ILE A 429 -8.08 21.01 -28.08
N ILE A 430 -7.68 19.84 -28.60
CA ILE A 430 -6.79 19.71 -29.76
C ILE A 430 -7.59 19.75 -31.07
N GLU A 431 -8.66 18.96 -31.14
CA GLU A 431 -9.48 18.78 -32.34
C GLU A 431 -10.71 19.69 -32.30
N LYS A 432 -10.73 20.75 -33.12
CA LYS A 432 -11.88 21.65 -33.29
C LYS A 432 -13.02 21.03 -34.13
N ASP A 433 -13.21 19.72 -34.07
CA ASP A 433 -14.24 18.98 -34.81
C ASP A 433 -15.53 18.92 -33.98
N THR A 434 -16.32 20.00 -34.07
CA THR A 434 -17.56 20.16 -33.28
C THR A 434 -18.58 19.07 -33.56
N GLN A 435 -18.66 18.56 -34.80
CA GLN A 435 -19.63 17.55 -35.20
C GLN A 435 -19.32 16.18 -34.57
N TYR A 436 -18.04 15.78 -34.56
CA TYR A 436 -17.65 14.54 -33.87
C TYR A 436 -17.85 14.63 -32.36
N LEU A 437 -17.59 15.80 -31.76
CA LEU A 437 -17.75 16.00 -30.31
C LEU A 437 -19.21 15.89 -29.86
N GLU A 438 -20.15 16.46 -30.62
CA GLU A 438 -21.59 16.31 -30.36
C GLU A 438 -22.02 14.84 -30.48
N TYR A 439 -21.58 14.16 -31.55
CA TYR A 439 -21.84 12.73 -31.75
C TYR A 439 -21.29 11.88 -30.61
N ALA A 440 -20.02 12.06 -30.26
CA ALA A 440 -19.35 11.30 -29.20
C ALA A 440 -19.99 11.54 -27.82
N SER A 441 -20.36 12.79 -27.53
CA SER A 441 -21.05 13.15 -26.29
C SER A 441 -22.44 12.51 -26.21
N SER A 442 -23.16 12.40 -27.33
CA SER A 442 -24.46 11.72 -27.38
C SER A 442 -24.36 10.22 -27.04
N ILE A 443 -23.32 9.54 -27.54
CA ILE A 443 -23.07 8.13 -27.22
C ILE A 443 -22.73 7.93 -25.75
N LEU A 444 -21.86 8.78 -25.18
CA LEU A 444 -21.52 8.68 -23.76
C LEU A 444 -22.76 8.95 -22.89
N LYS A 445 -23.59 9.92 -23.27
CA LYS A 445 -24.85 10.18 -22.56
C LYS A 445 -25.79 8.97 -22.60
N GLU A 446 -25.91 8.30 -23.75
CA GLU A 446 -26.67 7.05 -23.87
C GLU A 446 -26.15 5.94 -22.95
N ILE A 447 -24.83 5.78 -22.79
CA ILE A 447 -24.26 4.82 -21.82
C ILE A 447 -24.67 5.19 -20.39
N PHE A 448 -24.59 6.48 -20.05
CA PHE A 448 -24.92 6.96 -18.71
C PHE A 448 -26.40 6.72 -18.38
N ASP A 449 -27.30 7.12 -19.27
CA ASP A 449 -28.74 6.99 -19.08
C ASP A 449 -29.19 5.53 -18.99
N ASN A 450 -28.56 4.63 -19.75
CA ASN A 450 -28.97 3.21 -19.80
C ASN A 450 -28.40 2.34 -18.67
N PHE A 451 -27.17 2.58 -18.20
CA PHE A 451 -26.48 1.67 -17.26
C PHE A 451 -25.96 2.31 -15.97
N LEU A 452 -25.76 3.63 -15.96
CA LEU A 452 -25.18 4.35 -14.82
C LEU A 452 -26.23 5.12 -14.02
N SER A 453 -27.33 5.50 -14.66
CA SER A 453 -28.48 6.12 -13.99
C SER A 453 -29.07 5.14 -12.97
N CYS A 454 -28.91 5.48 -11.69
CA CYS A 454 -29.35 4.66 -10.58
C CYS A 454 -30.03 5.54 -9.52
N PRO A 455 -31.18 5.12 -8.97
CA PRO A 455 -31.89 5.89 -7.93
C PRO A 455 -31.10 6.07 -6.62
N HIS A 456 -29.96 5.39 -6.46
CA HIS A 456 -29.09 5.49 -5.29
C HIS A 456 -27.83 6.34 -5.53
N PHE A 457 -27.64 6.88 -6.74
CA PHE A 457 -26.57 7.83 -7.05
C PHE A 457 -27.08 9.25 -6.83
N ASN A 458 -26.59 9.91 -5.79
CA ASN A 458 -27.18 11.15 -5.26
C ASN A 458 -26.46 12.43 -5.72
N ILE A 459 -25.69 12.39 -6.83
CA ILE A 459 -25.07 13.59 -7.44
C ILE A 459 -25.92 14.01 -8.64
N SER A 460 -26.17 15.31 -8.80
CA SER A 460 -26.84 15.83 -10.00
C SER A 460 -26.01 15.53 -11.26
N ASP A 461 -26.66 15.26 -12.39
CA ASP A 461 -25.94 15.02 -13.63
C ASP A 461 -25.02 16.20 -13.98
N GLU A 462 -25.47 17.44 -13.75
CA GLU A 462 -24.68 18.64 -14.00
C GLU A 462 -23.42 18.70 -13.12
N ASP A 463 -23.54 18.45 -11.82
CA ASP A 463 -22.39 18.45 -10.91
C ASP A 463 -21.42 17.32 -11.24
N PHE A 464 -21.91 16.11 -11.54
CA PHE A 464 -21.06 14.99 -11.88
C PHE A 464 -20.28 15.25 -13.18
N HIS A 465 -20.96 15.71 -14.24
CA HIS A 465 -20.31 15.99 -15.51
C HIS A 465 -19.39 17.23 -15.46
N SER A 466 -19.60 18.14 -14.50
CA SER A 466 -18.70 19.27 -14.28
C SER A 466 -17.28 18.83 -13.93
N LEU A 467 -17.12 17.70 -13.22
CA LEU A 467 -15.81 17.16 -12.82
C LEU A 467 -14.91 16.89 -14.03
N PHE A 468 -15.48 16.36 -15.12
CA PHE A 468 -14.71 16.05 -16.32
C PHE A 468 -14.20 17.29 -17.05
N LYS A 469 -14.76 18.48 -16.79
CA LYS A 469 -14.40 19.76 -17.44
C LYS A 469 -13.30 20.53 -16.72
N ILE A 470 -13.03 20.24 -15.45
CA ILE A 470 -12.04 20.97 -14.63
C ILE A 470 -10.63 20.57 -15.06
N LYS A 471 -9.82 21.52 -15.57
CA LYS A 471 -8.44 21.24 -15.99
C LYS A 471 -7.46 21.09 -14.82
N SER A 472 -7.56 21.95 -13.81
CA SER A 472 -6.64 21.91 -12.67
C SER A 472 -6.96 20.71 -11.78
N LEU A 473 -5.99 19.80 -11.62
CA LEU A 473 -6.08 18.65 -10.71
C LEU A 473 -6.36 19.08 -9.25
N LYS A 474 -5.82 20.23 -8.83
CA LYS A 474 -6.09 20.79 -7.49
C LYS A 474 -7.55 21.18 -7.33
N SER A 475 -8.07 22.01 -8.25
CA SER A 475 -9.49 22.42 -8.22
C SER A 475 -10.45 21.24 -8.37
N LEU A 476 -10.05 20.21 -9.13
CA LEU A 476 -10.81 18.97 -9.28
C LEU A 476 -10.90 18.21 -7.95
N ALA A 477 -9.78 18.07 -7.23
CA ALA A 477 -9.78 17.47 -5.89
C ALA A 477 -10.65 18.26 -4.91
N ASP A 478 -10.57 19.60 -4.94
CA ASP A 478 -11.34 20.48 -4.06
C ASP A 478 -12.86 20.34 -4.32
N LYS A 479 -13.30 20.35 -5.59
CA LYS A 479 -14.71 20.14 -5.96
C LYS A 479 -15.20 18.73 -5.59
N CYS A 480 -14.36 17.70 -5.73
CA CYS A 480 -14.72 16.36 -5.30
C CYS A 480 -14.90 16.27 -3.78
N ASN A 481 -13.99 16.88 -3.02
CA ASN A 481 -14.09 16.97 -1.56
C ASN A 481 -15.35 17.72 -1.11
N GLN A 482 -15.72 18.79 -1.82
CA GLN A 482 -17.00 19.47 -1.60
C GLN A 482 -18.19 18.50 -1.76
N LEU A 483 -18.27 17.76 -2.86
CA LEU A 483 -19.34 16.78 -3.11
C LEU A 483 -19.37 15.65 -2.06
N LEU A 484 -18.21 15.23 -1.55
CA LEU A 484 -18.11 14.18 -0.53
C LEU A 484 -18.67 14.62 0.84
N ASN A 485 -18.63 15.91 1.14
CA ASN A 485 -19.09 16.49 2.40
C ASN A 485 -20.62 16.66 2.48
N GLU A 486 -21.35 16.54 1.38
CA GLU A 486 -22.79 16.81 1.28
C GLU A 486 -23.71 15.67 1.82
N ASN A 487 -23.39 15.03 2.95
CA ASN A 487 -24.19 13.94 3.55
C ASN A 487 -24.52 12.78 2.58
N MET A 488 -23.56 12.43 1.72
CA MET A 488 -23.72 11.40 0.69
C MET A 488 -23.81 9.98 1.25
N ASN A 489 -24.66 9.16 0.62
CA ASN A 489 -24.77 7.73 0.92
C ASN A 489 -23.49 6.96 0.53
N LYS A 490 -23.31 5.76 1.11
CA LYS A 490 -22.08 4.97 0.94
C LYS A 490 -21.82 4.55 -0.51
N ILE A 491 -22.87 4.26 -1.28
CA ILE A 491 -22.77 3.80 -2.67
C ILE A 491 -22.31 4.94 -3.59
N THR A 492 -22.87 6.15 -3.41
CA THR A 492 -22.48 7.35 -4.17
C THR A 492 -21.01 7.69 -3.92
N LYS A 493 -20.55 7.59 -2.66
CA LYS A 493 -19.13 7.78 -2.31
C LYS A 493 -18.21 6.75 -2.97
N GLN A 494 -18.70 5.53 -3.27
CA GLN A 494 -17.92 4.51 -3.97
C GLN A 494 -17.84 4.79 -5.47
N TYR A 495 -18.97 5.08 -6.12
CA TYR A 495 -18.99 5.42 -7.55
C TYR A 495 -18.15 6.67 -7.83
N LEU A 496 -18.28 7.71 -7.02
CA LEU A 496 -17.44 8.90 -7.13
C LEU A 496 -15.96 8.57 -6.98
N ALA A 497 -15.57 7.73 -6.00
CA ALA A 497 -14.17 7.33 -5.81
C ALA A 497 -13.59 6.64 -7.06
N PHE A 498 -14.34 5.70 -7.66
CA PHE A 498 -13.92 5.02 -8.88
C PHE A 498 -13.88 5.94 -10.11
N SER A 499 -14.80 6.91 -10.20
CA SER A 499 -14.74 7.95 -11.22
C SER A 499 -13.49 8.83 -11.07
N MET A 500 -13.13 9.23 -9.85
CA MET A 500 -11.93 10.03 -9.60
C MET A 500 -10.64 9.26 -9.88
N ILE A 501 -10.60 7.94 -9.63
CA ILE A 501 -9.49 7.08 -10.09
C ILE A 501 -9.39 7.15 -11.61
N GLY A 502 -10.51 6.99 -12.31
CA GLY A 502 -10.59 7.10 -13.76
C GLY A 502 -10.02 8.43 -14.27
N ILE A 503 -10.43 9.55 -13.68
CA ILE A 503 -9.94 10.88 -14.06
C ILE A 503 -8.44 11.05 -13.76
N PHE A 504 -7.99 10.71 -12.55
CA PHE A 504 -6.59 10.91 -12.13
C PHE A 504 -5.61 10.17 -13.03
N PHE A 505 -5.86 8.89 -13.31
CA PHE A 505 -4.99 8.10 -14.18
C PHE A 505 -5.13 8.44 -15.66
N SER A 506 -6.31 8.93 -16.09
CA SER A 506 -6.47 9.49 -17.44
C SER A 506 -5.58 10.71 -17.62
N ASP A 507 -5.62 11.66 -16.68
CA ASP A 507 -4.79 12.87 -16.73
C ASP A 507 -3.30 12.50 -16.71
N LEU A 508 -2.90 11.56 -15.83
CA LEU A 508 -1.52 11.10 -15.78
C LEU A 508 -1.07 10.54 -17.14
N TYR A 509 -1.84 9.64 -17.74
CA TYR A 509 -1.52 9.07 -19.04
C TYR A 509 -1.47 10.14 -20.14
N LEU A 510 -2.51 10.97 -20.23
CA LEU A 510 -2.67 11.99 -21.26
C LEU A 510 -1.57 13.06 -21.18
N VAL A 511 -1.12 13.46 -20.00
CA VAL A 511 0.03 14.38 -19.83
C VAL A 511 1.29 13.77 -20.44
N PHE A 512 1.52 12.47 -20.25
CA PHE A 512 2.69 11.78 -20.79
C PHE A 512 2.61 11.55 -22.31
N THR A 513 1.42 11.39 -22.87
CA THR A 513 1.26 10.96 -24.27
C THR A 513 0.80 12.04 -25.24
N GLU A 514 0.04 13.04 -24.77
CA GLU A 514 -0.64 14.01 -25.64
C GLU A 514 -0.52 15.48 -25.16
N TYR A 515 -0.43 15.76 -23.84
CA TYR A 515 -0.55 17.11 -23.26
C TYR A 515 0.66 17.56 -22.42
N ALA A 516 1.87 17.09 -22.77
CA ALA A 516 3.07 17.40 -22.01
C ALA A 516 3.37 18.92 -21.99
N ASP A 517 3.22 19.60 -23.13
CA ASP A 517 3.54 21.02 -23.29
C ASP A 517 2.63 21.93 -22.44
N ASP A 518 1.32 21.68 -22.46
CA ASP A 518 0.34 22.42 -21.65
C ASP A 518 0.61 22.24 -20.16
N PHE A 519 0.78 21.00 -19.72
CA PHE A 519 1.04 20.70 -18.31
C PHE A 519 2.36 21.30 -17.82
N TYR A 520 3.39 21.29 -18.66
CA TYR A 520 4.68 21.92 -18.38
C TYR A 520 4.53 23.43 -18.14
N ASN A 521 3.83 24.13 -19.03
CA ASN A 521 3.67 25.58 -18.97
C ASN A 521 2.88 26.03 -17.73
N GLU A 522 1.86 25.29 -17.33
CA GLU A 522 1.02 25.61 -16.17
C GLU A 522 1.69 25.24 -14.83
N ASN A 523 2.34 24.06 -14.74
CA ASN A 523 2.72 23.48 -13.45
C ASN A 523 4.22 23.42 -13.17
N ILE A 524 5.08 23.37 -14.21
CA ILE A 524 6.51 23.06 -14.07
C ILE A 524 7.42 24.23 -14.41
N LYS A 525 7.07 25.06 -15.40
CA LYS A 525 7.94 26.09 -15.99
C LYS A 525 8.62 27.03 -14.97
N TYR A 526 7.95 27.33 -13.86
CA TYR A 526 8.47 28.22 -12.81
C TYR A 526 9.29 27.49 -11.74
N LYS A 527 9.27 26.15 -11.72
CA LYS A 527 9.95 25.31 -10.72
C LYS A 527 11.37 24.90 -11.13
N VAL A 528 11.71 25.08 -12.41
CA VAL A 528 13.01 24.70 -12.96
C VAL A 528 13.55 25.75 -13.90
N ASN A 529 14.87 25.94 -13.89
CA ASN A 529 15.57 26.77 -14.87
C ASN A 529 15.90 25.98 -16.15
N ILE A 530 14.89 25.27 -16.67
CA ILE A 530 14.96 24.48 -17.90
C ILE A 530 13.92 25.07 -18.84
N LYS A 531 14.17 25.07 -20.16
CA LYS A 531 13.15 25.42 -21.16
C LYS A 531 12.87 24.18 -22.00
N MET A 532 11.61 23.76 -22.04
CA MET A 532 11.14 22.72 -22.96
C MET A 532 10.77 23.36 -24.29
N GLU A 533 11.34 22.84 -25.38
CA GLU A 533 10.89 23.18 -26.73
C GLU A 533 9.60 22.39 -27.04
N GLU A 534 8.70 23.00 -27.79
CA GLU A 534 7.40 22.42 -28.16
C GLU A 534 7.58 21.05 -28.84
N ASN A 535 6.75 20.06 -28.48
CA ASN A 535 6.80 18.67 -28.97
C ASN A 535 8.08 17.87 -28.69
N LYS A 536 9.09 18.44 -28.02
CA LYS A 536 10.36 17.73 -27.73
C LYS A 536 10.21 16.60 -26.72
N PHE A 537 9.20 16.67 -25.87
CA PHE A 537 8.93 15.63 -24.88
C PHE A 537 8.59 14.29 -25.55
N HIS A 538 7.59 14.28 -26.42
CA HIS A 538 7.10 13.06 -27.07
C HIS A 538 8.12 12.44 -28.04
N ALA A 539 9.01 13.26 -28.61
CA ALA A 539 10.13 12.77 -29.43
C ALA A 539 11.11 11.90 -28.63
N ASN A 540 11.27 12.18 -27.34
CA ASN A 540 12.24 11.52 -26.46
C ASN A 540 11.60 10.54 -25.47
N VAL A 541 10.28 10.62 -25.26
CA VAL A 541 9.51 9.71 -24.38
C VAL A 541 8.37 9.10 -25.21
N PRO A 542 8.62 7.96 -25.88
CA PRO A 542 7.63 7.35 -26.77
C PRO A 542 6.45 6.76 -25.96
N ALA A 543 5.23 7.19 -26.26
CA ALA A 543 4.01 6.75 -25.56
C ALA A 543 3.87 5.22 -25.39
N PRO A 544 4.15 4.35 -26.39
CA PRO A 544 4.03 2.89 -26.22
C PRO A 544 5.05 2.27 -25.24
N ARG A 545 6.05 3.03 -24.81
CA ARG A 545 7.11 2.60 -23.88
C ARG A 545 6.86 3.10 -22.46
N ILE A 546 5.71 3.73 -22.20
CA ILE A 546 5.34 4.20 -20.88
C ILE A 546 4.42 3.15 -20.26
N THR A 547 4.84 2.60 -19.13
CA THR A 547 4.11 1.56 -18.41
C THR A 547 3.98 1.95 -16.95
N ILE A 548 2.98 1.39 -16.26
CA ILE A 548 2.80 1.59 -14.83
C ILE A 548 2.76 0.24 -14.13
N GLU A 549 3.47 0.13 -13.02
CA GLU A 549 3.50 -1.08 -12.21
C GLU A 549 3.21 -0.73 -10.76
N SER A 550 2.21 -1.36 -10.14
CA SER A 550 1.94 -1.15 -8.72
C SER A 550 2.60 -2.22 -7.84
N ASN A 551 2.91 -1.82 -6.61
CA ASN A 551 3.29 -2.70 -5.52
C ASN A 551 2.31 -2.43 -4.38
N ALA A 552 1.35 -3.33 -4.21
CA ALA A 552 0.28 -3.18 -3.22
C ALA A 552 0.80 -3.19 -1.77
N ASP A 553 1.83 -3.99 -1.48
CA ASP A 553 2.44 -4.09 -0.14
C ASP A 553 3.12 -2.77 0.26
N ARG A 554 3.84 -2.16 -0.70
CA ARG A 554 4.48 -0.85 -0.53
C ARG A 554 3.52 0.32 -0.79
N ARG A 555 2.28 0.03 -1.19
CA ARG A 555 1.27 1.00 -1.61
C ARG A 555 1.83 2.04 -2.59
N SER A 556 2.62 1.58 -3.56
CA SER A 556 3.32 2.46 -4.49
C SER A 556 3.01 2.09 -5.93
N ALA A 557 3.05 3.05 -6.85
CA ALA A 557 3.05 2.80 -8.29
C ALA A 557 4.30 3.41 -8.94
N TYR A 558 4.87 2.67 -9.89
CA TYR A 558 6.06 3.05 -10.63
C TYR A 558 5.67 3.41 -12.05
N VAL A 559 5.85 4.66 -12.44
CA VAL A 559 5.69 5.10 -13.83
C VAL A 559 7.01 4.87 -14.54
N LYS A 560 7.07 3.83 -15.37
CA LYS A 560 8.24 3.44 -16.14
C LYS A 560 8.19 4.07 -17.51
N PHE A 561 9.29 4.69 -17.94
CA PHE A 561 9.39 5.26 -19.28
C PHE A 561 10.81 5.17 -19.82
N LEU A 562 10.91 5.07 -21.14
CA LEU A 562 12.16 5.21 -21.88
C LEU A 562 12.40 6.70 -22.17
N CYS A 563 13.62 7.19 -21.89
CA CYS A 563 14.02 8.54 -22.25
C CYS A 563 15.49 8.60 -22.66
N ASN A 564 15.76 9.30 -23.76
CA ASN A 564 17.09 9.41 -24.35
C ASN A 564 17.72 10.81 -24.18
N GLU A 565 17.00 11.77 -23.59
CA GLU A 565 17.48 13.14 -23.37
C GLU A 565 17.32 13.57 -21.90
N ALA A 566 18.40 14.06 -21.28
CA ALA A 566 18.44 14.35 -19.84
C ALA A 566 17.44 15.44 -19.42
N THR A 567 17.28 16.46 -20.25
CA THR A 567 16.33 17.56 -20.04
C THR A 567 14.89 17.05 -19.99
N VAL A 568 14.52 16.23 -20.98
CA VAL A 568 13.18 15.65 -21.07
C VAL A 568 12.94 14.65 -19.95
N TYR A 569 13.95 13.86 -19.59
CA TYR A 569 13.88 12.96 -18.44
C TYR A 569 13.58 13.71 -17.14
N LYS A 570 14.27 14.84 -16.90
CA LYS A 570 14.01 15.67 -15.72
C LYS A 570 12.58 16.18 -15.68
N ILE A 571 12.03 16.57 -16.82
CA ILE A 571 10.64 17.04 -16.95
C ILE A 571 9.66 15.89 -16.68
N ALA A 572 9.89 14.70 -17.24
CA ALA A 572 9.07 13.52 -16.98
C ALA A 572 9.05 13.15 -15.49
N VAL A 573 10.20 13.20 -14.81
CA VAL A 573 10.30 13.01 -13.35
C VAL A 573 9.46 14.05 -12.60
N LEU A 574 9.50 15.31 -13.03
CA LEU A 574 8.72 16.38 -12.41
C LEU A 574 7.22 16.20 -12.63
N PHE A 575 6.78 15.71 -13.79
CA PHE A 575 5.38 15.36 -14.02
C PHE A 575 4.92 14.32 -13.00
N VAL A 576 5.64 13.21 -12.84
CA VAL A 576 5.27 12.19 -11.84
C VAL A 576 5.25 12.78 -10.44
N LYS A 577 6.21 13.65 -10.08
CA LYS A 577 6.23 14.32 -8.77
C LYS A 577 5.03 15.24 -8.54
N GLU A 578 4.56 15.97 -9.55
CA GLU A 578 3.33 16.78 -9.39
C GLU A 578 2.10 15.90 -9.14
N PHE A 579 1.99 14.77 -9.85
CA PHE A 579 0.92 13.81 -9.60
C PHE A 579 1.06 13.16 -8.22
N ASP A 580 2.27 12.82 -7.76
CA ASP A 580 2.53 12.29 -6.41
C ASP A 580 2.15 13.28 -5.31
N LEU A 581 2.46 14.57 -5.51
CA LEU A 581 2.09 15.64 -4.58
C LEU A 581 0.56 15.82 -4.49
N ILE A 582 -0.13 15.74 -5.64
CA ILE A 582 -1.58 15.92 -5.69
C ILE A 582 -2.34 14.66 -5.25
N LEU A 583 -1.73 13.47 -5.40
CA LEU A 583 -2.32 12.19 -5.00
C LEU A 583 -2.89 12.22 -3.58
N ASP A 584 -2.22 12.92 -2.66
CA ASP A 584 -2.68 13.13 -1.28
C ASP A 584 -4.08 13.77 -1.19
N LYS A 585 -4.37 14.78 -2.02
CA LYS A 585 -5.68 15.45 -2.05
C LYS A 585 -6.79 14.53 -2.56
N PHE A 586 -6.43 13.55 -3.39
CA PHE A 586 -7.32 12.52 -3.89
C PHE A 586 -7.49 11.33 -2.92
N GLN A 587 -6.57 11.12 -1.96
CA GLN A 587 -6.66 10.02 -0.98
C GLN A 587 -7.94 10.10 -0.14
N HIS A 588 -8.41 11.31 0.17
CA HIS A 588 -9.70 11.50 0.84
C HIS A 588 -10.86 10.90 0.04
N CYS A 589 -10.86 11.05 -1.29
CA CYS A 589 -11.86 10.47 -2.18
C CYS A 589 -11.79 8.95 -2.20
N PHE A 590 -10.58 8.40 -2.12
CA PHE A 590 -10.31 6.96 -2.20
C PHE A 590 -10.56 6.21 -0.89
N LYS A 591 -10.66 6.93 0.24
CA LYS A 591 -10.88 6.36 1.58
C LYS A 591 -12.12 5.46 1.64
N SER A 592 -13.18 5.79 0.90
CA SER A 592 -14.45 5.03 0.90
C SER A 592 -14.30 3.60 0.35
N ILE A 593 -13.33 3.38 -0.54
CA ILE A 593 -13.04 2.09 -1.19
C ILE A 593 -11.77 1.43 -0.63
N GLY A 594 -11.16 2.01 0.41
CA GLY A 594 -9.95 1.46 1.04
C GLY A 594 -8.70 1.50 0.14
N PHE A 595 -8.74 2.24 -0.98
CA PHE A 595 -7.57 2.44 -1.82
C PHE A 595 -6.64 3.45 -1.16
N LYS A 596 -5.41 3.03 -0.87
CA LYS A 596 -4.34 3.91 -0.37
C LYS A 596 -3.08 3.71 -1.19
N MET A 597 -2.59 4.79 -1.78
CA MET A 597 -1.33 4.82 -2.54
C MET A 597 -0.47 5.95 -1.99
N TYR A 598 0.69 5.59 -1.43
CA TYR A 598 1.59 6.52 -0.76
C TYR A 598 2.58 7.20 -1.70
N TYR A 599 2.96 6.50 -2.76
CA TYR A 599 4.02 6.95 -3.65
C TYR A 599 3.70 6.66 -5.11
N LEU A 600 3.83 7.68 -5.95
CA LEU A 600 3.95 7.55 -7.40
C LEU A 600 5.40 7.90 -7.80
N ILE A 601 6.14 6.90 -8.28
CA ILE A 601 7.60 6.98 -8.43
C ILE A 601 7.98 6.89 -9.91
N PRO A 602 8.72 7.86 -10.47
CA PRO A 602 9.24 7.75 -11.83
C PRO A 602 10.40 6.76 -11.88
N LYS A 603 10.44 5.90 -12.91
CA LYS A 603 11.53 4.94 -13.13
C LYS A 603 11.94 4.90 -14.59
N ILE A 604 13.26 4.95 -14.85
CA ILE A 604 13.78 4.76 -16.20
C ILE A 604 13.73 3.27 -16.54
N ASP A 605 13.19 2.94 -17.71
CA ASP A 605 13.31 1.61 -18.30
C ASP A 605 14.72 1.40 -18.87
N LYS A 606 15.56 0.62 -18.16
CA LYS A 606 16.95 0.31 -18.51
C LYS A 606 17.06 -0.85 -19.52
N ASN A 607 16.24 -0.85 -20.57
CA ASN A 607 16.42 -1.82 -21.66
C ASN A 607 17.84 -1.70 -22.25
N ASN A 608 18.49 -2.85 -22.52
CA ASN A 608 19.92 -3.14 -22.83
C ASN A 608 20.69 -2.29 -23.90
N PHE A 609 20.30 -1.04 -24.18
CA PHE A 609 20.98 -0.16 -25.13
C PHE A 609 22.11 0.63 -24.47
N LYS A 610 23.24 0.77 -25.20
CA LYS A 610 24.50 1.39 -24.79
C LYS A 610 24.42 2.85 -24.30
N ASN A 611 23.30 3.55 -24.52
CA ASN A 611 23.14 4.99 -24.26
C ASN A 611 21.90 5.34 -23.40
N THR A 612 21.44 4.44 -22.51
CA THR A 612 20.39 4.80 -21.54
C THR A 612 20.95 5.78 -20.50
N LEU A 613 20.24 6.87 -20.24
CA LEU A 613 20.65 7.88 -19.26
C LEU A 613 20.59 7.29 -17.86
N ASP A 614 21.69 7.37 -17.12
CA ASP A 614 21.67 7.10 -15.69
C ASP A 614 21.16 8.34 -14.95
N SER A 615 20.16 8.12 -14.11
CA SER A 615 19.61 9.13 -13.20
C SER A 615 20.09 8.81 -11.79
N CYS A 616 20.77 9.75 -11.19
CA CYS A 616 21.12 9.72 -9.77
C CYS A 616 20.31 10.79 -9.06
N ASN A 617 19.67 10.43 -7.95
CA ASN A 617 19.18 11.42 -7.01
C ASN A 617 20.31 11.78 -6.06
N PHE A 618 20.33 13.02 -5.57
CA PHE A 618 21.15 13.33 -4.41
C PHE A 618 20.59 12.54 -3.23
N GLU A 619 21.41 11.64 -2.71
CA GLU A 619 21.15 10.92 -1.47
C GLU A 619 21.95 11.59 -0.37
N ALA A 620 21.35 11.68 0.82
CA ALA A 620 22.04 12.21 1.98
C ALA A 620 22.46 11.04 2.86
N TYR A 621 23.77 10.93 3.12
CA TYR A 621 24.31 9.91 4.00
C TYR A 621 24.21 10.39 5.45
N ILE A 622 23.29 9.81 6.21
CA ILE A 622 22.99 10.19 7.60
C ILE A 622 24.25 10.28 8.49
N PRO A 623 25.21 9.33 8.46
CA PRO A 623 26.39 9.41 9.32
C PRO A 623 27.26 10.64 9.07
N THR A 624 27.27 11.18 7.85
CA THR A 624 27.98 12.45 7.55
C THR A 624 27.13 13.67 7.89
N LEU A 625 25.80 13.57 7.83
CA LEU A 625 24.90 14.65 8.25
C LEU A 625 24.91 14.87 9.76
N LEU A 626 25.03 13.81 10.58
CA LEU A 626 24.96 13.91 12.04
C LEU A 626 26.04 14.86 12.63
N PRO A 627 27.33 14.78 12.25
CA PRO A 627 28.33 15.76 12.67
C PRO A 627 28.01 17.20 12.23
N LEU A 628 27.35 17.39 11.07
CA LEU A 628 26.94 18.71 10.59
C LEU A 628 25.76 19.30 11.41
N LEU A 629 25.02 18.46 12.15
CA LEU A 629 24.03 18.97 13.10
C LEU A 629 24.70 19.58 14.35
N THR A 630 25.97 19.29 14.61
CA THR A 630 26.69 19.68 15.84
C THR A 630 27.81 20.70 15.62
N GLY A 631 28.16 21.45 16.66
CA GLY A 631 29.31 22.38 16.67
C GLY A 631 28.95 23.77 16.11
N ASP A 632 29.84 24.38 15.33
CA ASP A 632 29.63 25.70 14.71
C ASP A 632 28.61 25.70 13.54
N ASN A 633 28.00 24.55 13.25
CA ASN A 633 27.18 24.35 12.06
C ASN A 633 25.70 24.68 12.27
N ILE A 634 25.00 23.90 13.10
CA ILE A 634 23.55 24.07 13.36
C ILE A 634 23.30 24.16 14.86
N TYR A 635 23.55 23.12 15.64
CA TYR A 635 23.33 23.15 17.09
C TYR A 635 24.62 23.39 17.86
N SER A 636 24.60 24.39 18.73
CA SER A 636 25.73 24.76 19.59
C SER A 636 26.01 23.76 20.71
N SER A 637 25.01 22.97 21.11
CA SER A 637 25.07 22.05 22.25
C SER A 637 24.32 20.74 21.98
N LYS A 638 24.65 19.68 22.72
CA LYS A 638 24.04 18.35 22.52
C LYS A 638 22.64 18.27 23.11
N GLU A 639 22.39 19.03 24.17
CA GLU A 639 21.19 19.09 24.99
C GLU A 639 19.96 19.58 24.21
N VAL A 640 20.19 20.22 23.05
CA VAL A 640 19.15 20.66 22.12
C VAL A 640 18.16 19.54 21.76
N PHE A 641 18.57 18.27 21.77
CA PHE A 641 17.65 17.16 21.52
C PHE A 641 16.41 17.19 22.43
N ALA A 642 16.59 17.52 23.71
CA ALA A 642 15.49 17.59 24.66
C ALA A 642 14.51 18.72 24.29
N ARG A 643 15.04 19.86 23.85
CA ARG A 643 14.23 20.99 23.36
C ARG A 643 13.42 20.59 22.13
N GLU A 644 14.04 19.96 21.13
CA GLU A 644 13.37 19.54 19.89
C GLU A 644 12.26 18.50 20.17
N LEU A 645 12.51 17.55 21.07
CA LEU A 645 11.49 16.55 21.43
C LEU A 645 10.32 17.17 22.20
N ILE A 646 10.60 18.07 23.16
CA ILE A 646 9.54 18.81 23.87
C ILE A 646 8.72 19.66 22.90
N GLN A 647 9.35 20.34 21.92
CA GLN A 647 8.65 21.08 20.87
C GLN A 647 7.67 20.20 20.08
N ASN A 648 8.14 19.05 19.61
CA ASN A 648 7.28 18.12 18.88
C ASN A 648 6.10 17.64 19.75
N SER A 649 6.33 17.40 21.04
CA SER A 649 5.27 17.02 21.99
C SER A 649 4.27 18.15 22.25
N ILE A 650 4.71 19.42 22.32
CA ILE A 650 3.83 20.59 22.41
C ILE A 650 2.95 20.68 21.16
N ASP A 651 3.55 20.62 19.97
CA ASP A 651 2.82 20.69 18.70
C ASP A 651 1.80 19.56 18.58
N ALA A 652 2.20 18.31 18.88
CA ALA A 652 1.29 17.17 18.85
C ALA A 652 0.12 17.32 19.83
N THR A 653 0.36 17.87 21.02
CA THR A 653 -0.65 18.11 22.06
C THR A 653 -1.61 19.23 21.64
N ALA A 654 -1.09 20.36 21.15
CA ALA A 654 -1.88 21.50 20.71
C ALA A 654 -2.77 21.18 19.49
N VAL A 655 -2.25 20.41 18.53
CA VAL A 655 -3.05 19.98 17.38
C VAL A 655 -4.18 19.05 17.78
N ARG A 656 -3.94 18.16 18.76
CA ARG A 656 -5.01 17.30 19.30
C ARG A 656 -6.04 18.11 20.07
N GLU A 657 -5.60 19.03 20.92
CA GLU A 657 -6.49 19.95 21.66
C GLU A 657 -7.37 20.78 20.73
N ALA A 658 -6.84 21.25 19.60
CA ALA A 658 -7.61 21.99 18.61
C ALA A 658 -8.59 21.11 17.80
N LYS A 659 -8.51 19.79 17.91
CA LYS A 659 -9.28 18.82 17.10
C LYS A 659 -10.28 17.98 17.88
N GLU A 660 -9.96 17.60 19.10
CA GLU A 660 -10.84 16.82 19.97
C GLU A 660 -11.43 17.68 21.08
N GLU A 661 -12.73 17.54 21.32
CA GLU A 661 -13.41 18.14 22.47
C GLU A 661 -13.27 17.31 23.76
N ILE A 662 -12.65 16.13 23.67
CA ILE A 662 -12.43 15.22 24.80
C ILE A 662 -11.30 15.79 25.67
N ASP A 663 -11.52 15.88 26.97
CA ASP A 663 -10.46 16.24 27.90
C ASP A 663 -9.46 15.09 28.05
N PHE A 664 -8.17 15.41 27.97
CA PHE A 664 -7.08 14.47 28.05
C PHE A 664 -5.89 15.10 28.78
N MET A 665 -4.93 14.29 29.20
CA MET A 665 -3.77 14.81 29.94
C MET A 665 -2.83 15.58 29.02
N LYS A 666 -2.74 16.90 29.23
CA LYS A 666 -1.94 17.82 28.39
C LYS A 666 -0.50 18.03 28.89
N SER A 667 -0.02 17.23 29.85
CA SER A 667 1.35 17.33 30.37
C SER A 667 2.36 16.54 29.51
N ILE A 668 3.57 17.04 29.41
CA ILE A 668 4.72 16.35 28.82
C ILE A 668 5.50 15.68 29.95
N ARG A 669 5.69 14.36 29.88
CA ARG A 669 6.40 13.60 30.91
C ARG A 669 7.77 13.20 30.39
N ILE A 670 8.81 13.49 31.18
CA ILE A 670 10.19 13.10 30.93
C ILE A 670 10.63 12.18 32.08
N GLU A 671 11.27 11.06 31.73
CA GLU A 671 11.77 10.08 32.68
C GLU A 671 13.21 9.71 32.33
N PHE A 672 14.09 9.81 33.33
CA PHE A 672 15.45 9.29 33.29
C PHE A 672 15.54 8.03 34.14
N GLY A 673 16.14 6.98 33.58
CA GLY A 673 16.36 5.74 34.32
C GLY A 673 17.55 4.96 33.80
N LYS A 674 17.81 3.81 34.44
CA LYS A 674 18.85 2.87 34.05
C LYS A 674 18.21 1.56 33.66
N ASP A 675 18.52 1.07 32.47
CA ASP A 675 18.07 -0.25 32.04
C ASP A 675 19.07 -1.32 32.51
N LYS A 676 18.59 -2.55 32.78
CA LYS A 676 19.41 -3.63 33.35
C LYS A 676 20.57 -4.04 32.45
N ASN A 677 20.41 -3.86 31.14
CA ASN A 677 21.39 -4.24 30.11
C ASN A 677 21.86 -3.07 29.22
N ALA A 678 21.23 -1.89 29.30
CA ALA A 678 21.40 -0.80 28.33
C ALA A 678 21.42 0.58 28.99
N GLY A 679 22.53 0.93 29.64
CA GLY A 679 22.91 2.32 29.94
C GLY A 679 21.86 3.19 30.65
N LEU A 680 22.10 4.50 30.63
CA LEU A 680 21.14 5.53 31.06
C LEU A 680 20.15 5.76 29.90
N TYR A 681 18.87 5.96 30.17
CA TYR A 681 17.88 6.33 29.15
C TYR A 681 17.22 7.68 29.46
N PHE A 682 16.80 8.37 28.39
CA PHE A 682 15.87 9.49 28.41
C PHE A 682 14.57 9.04 27.75
N LYS A 683 13.43 9.19 28.41
CA LYS A 683 12.13 8.86 27.85
C LYS A 683 11.22 10.07 27.91
N ILE A 684 10.60 10.45 26.81
CA ILE A 684 9.59 11.49 26.74
C ILE A 684 8.26 10.88 26.30
N LYS A 685 7.17 11.28 26.95
CA LYS A 685 5.80 10.86 26.61
C LYS A 685 4.88 12.06 26.54
N ASP A 686 4.12 12.15 25.46
CA ASP A 686 2.99 13.07 25.29
C ASP A 686 1.69 12.31 25.04
N SER A 687 0.57 12.99 25.29
CA SER A 687 -0.77 12.49 24.95
C SER A 687 -1.30 13.20 23.70
N GLY A 688 -0.42 13.61 22.78
CA GLY A 688 -0.76 14.38 21.60
C GLY A 688 -1.45 13.55 20.52
N THR A 689 -1.42 14.04 19.28
CA THR A 689 -2.09 13.36 18.15
C THR A 689 -1.61 11.94 17.91
N GLY A 690 -0.34 11.64 18.23
CA GLY A 690 0.31 10.40 17.83
C GLY A 690 0.42 10.27 16.30
N MET A 691 0.92 9.13 15.86
CA MET A 691 1.17 8.79 14.47
C MET A 691 0.51 7.48 14.08
N ASP A 692 -0.03 7.43 12.85
CA ASP A 692 -0.38 6.20 12.16
C ASP A 692 0.76 5.78 11.22
N ARG A 693 0.66 4.58 10.64
CA ARG A 693 1.68 4.04 9.72
C ARG A 693 2.01 5.00 8.58
N TYR A 694 0.99 5.71 8.07
CA TYR A 694 1.17 6.73 7.05
C TYR A 694 2.05 7.88 7.50
N LYS A 695 1.77 8.48 8.67
CA LYS A 695 2.59 9.58 9.21
C LYS A 695 4.02 9.15 9.51
N ILE A 696 4.19 7.91 9.98
CA ILE A 696 5.52 7.34 10.19
C ILE A 696 6.28 7.30 8.86
N GLU A 697 5.77 6.57 7.88
CA GLU A 697 6.46 6.31 6.60
C GLU A 697 6.67 7.58 5.78
N ARG A 698 5.80 8.58 5.91
CA ARG A 698 5.85 9.81 5.11
C ARG A 698 6.61 10.94 5.78
N TYR A 699 6.43 11.15 7.09
CA TYR A 699 6.99 12.31 7.79
C TYR A 699 8.12 11.92 8.75
N PHE A 700 7.86 10.97 9.64
CA PHE A 700 8.84 10.60 10.67
C PHE A 700 10.13 10.03 10.09
N THR A 701 10.04 9.25 9.02
CA THR A 701 11.19 8.52 8.44
C THR A 701 11.89 9.29 7.32
N ASN A 702 11.36 10.44 6.88
CA ASN A 702 11.90 11.23 5.79
C ASN A 702 12.51 12.53 6.30
N ILE A 703 13.82 12.67 6.13
CA ILE A 703 14.58 13.85 6.55
C ILE A 703 14.11 15.08 5.78
N GLY A 704 13.83 16.18 6.48
CA GLY A 704 13.46 17.46 5.88
C GLY A 704 12.00 17.53 5.42
N ARG A 705 11.15 16.58 5.84
CA ARG A 705 9.71 16.60 5.55
C ARG A 705 8.90 16.69 6.84
N SER A 706 8.40 17.89 7.15
CA SER A 706 7.52 18.11 8.33
C SER A 706 6.04 18.03 7.96
N TYR A 707 5.26 17.30 8.76
CA TYR A 707 3.79 17.28 8.67
C TYR A 707 3.20 18.70 8.77
N TYR A 708 3.71 19.49 9.70
CA TYR A 708 3.25 20.84 10.01
C TYR A 708 3.44 21.84 8.86
N SER A 709 4.45 21.61 8.00
CA SER A 709 4.70 22.43 6.81
C SER A 709 3.85 22.06 5.59
N GLY A 710 3.18 20.90 5.64
CA GLY A 710 2.45 20.31 4.51
C GLY A 710 1.03 20.84 4.33
N ASP A 711 0.48 20.65 3.14
CA ASP A 711 -0.94 20.95 2.84
C ASP A 711 -1.90 20.15 3.75
N GLU A 712 -1.50 18.95 4.20
CA GLU A 712 -2.29 18.13 5.14
C GLU A 712 -2.60 18.85 6.46
N TYR A 713 -1.62 19.57 7.01
CA TYR A 713 -1.82 20.35 8.22
C TYR A 713 -2.75 21.54 7.97
N ARG A 714 -2.55 22.27 6.87
CA ARG A 714 -3.39 23.43 6.51
C ARG A 714 -4.85 23.04 6.34
N ASN A 715 -5.12 21.86 5.77
CA ASN A 715 -6.47 21.33 5.60
C ASN A 715 -7.19 21.01 6.91
N LEU A 716 -6.48 20.98 8.05
CA LEU A 716 -7.11 20.85 9.35
C LEU A 716 -7.96 22.09 9.71
N ASN A 717 -7.72 23.26 9.10
CA ASN A 717 -8.43 24.51 9.40
C ASN A 717 -8.47 24.82 10.91
N ILE A 718 -7.35 24.62 11.61
CA ILE A 718 -7.19 24.98 13.02
C ILE A 718 -6.41 26.28 13.13
N SER A 719 -6.68 27.05 14.19
CA SER A 719 -6.05 28.35 14.39
C SER A 719 -4.63 28.29 14.94
N TYR A 720 -4.17 27.12 15.37
CA TYR A 720 -2.84 26.92 15.96
C TYR A 720 -1.74 26.96 14.90
N GLU A 721 -0.65 27.68 15.17
CA GLU A 721 0.55 27.72 14.32
C GLU A 721 1.70 26.90 14.95
N PRO A 722 2.15 25.81 14.30
CA PRO A 722 3.15 24.91 14.87
C PRO A 722 4.54 25.53 15.01
N ILE A 723 5.26 25.06 16.02
CA ILE A 723 6.65 25.37 16.29
C ILE A 723 7.55 24.59 15.30
N SER A 724 7.29 23.31 15.08
CA SER A 724 8.22 22.39 14.38
C SER A 724 8.07 22.35 12.85
N ASN A 725 8.71 23.28 12.13
CA ASN A 725 8.48 23.45 10.68
C ASN A 725 9.55 22.82 9.76
N PHE A 726 10.73 22.44 10.26
CA PHE A 726 11.86 22.02 9.40
C PHE A 726 11.93 20.50 9.11
N GLY A 727 11.38 19.65 9.99
CA GLY A 727 11.40 18.19 9.77
C GLY A 727 12.79 17.54 9.95
N ILE A 728 13.65 18.15 10.78
CA ILE A 728 14.97 17.61 11.15
C ILE A 728 15.15 17.42 12.67
N GLY A 729 14.25 17.97 13.49
CA GLY A 729 14.40 18.03 14.96
C GLY A 729 14.61 16.65 15.61
N PHE A 730 13.91 15.61 15.14
CA PHE A 730 14.10 14.24 15.65
C PHE A 730 15.53 13.72 15.46
N LEU A 731 16.25 14.14 14.40
CA LEU A 731 17.62 13.70 14.14
C LEU A 731 18.60 14.14 15.23
N SER A 732 18.29 15.22 15.96
CA SER A 732 19.10 15.67 17.11
C SER A 732 19.18 14.59 18.20
N SER A 733 18.22 13.66 18.28
CA SER A 733 18.26 12.52 19.21
C SER A 733 19.50 11.66 18.99
N PHE A 734 19.95 11.50 17.73
CA PHE A 734 21.14 10.71 17.40
C PHE A 734 22.46 11.39 17.82
N MET A 735 22.42 12.65 18.27
CA MET A 735 23.59 13.32 18.90
C MET A 735 23.89 12.75 20.29
N VAL A 736 22.88 12.15 20.94
CA VAL A 736 22.95 11.69 22.33
C VAL A 736 22.73 10.19 22.49
N CYS A 737 22.18 9.51 21.50
CA CYS A 737 21.93 8.07 21.52
C CYS A 737 22.20 7.42 20.16
N ARG A 738 22.28 6.08 20.14
CA ARG A 738 22.25 5.29 18.90
C ARG A 738 20.95 4.51 18.75
N GLU A 739 20.39 4.07 19.87
CA GLU A 739 19.22 3.21 19.91
C GLU A 739 18.00 3.99 20.41
N ILE A 740 16.88 3.87 19.70
CA ILE A 740 15.62 4.56 19.98
C ILE A 740 14.45 3.59 19.89
N GLU A 741 13.59 3.61 20.89
CA GLU A 741 12.26 3.01 20.85
C GLU A 741 11.20 4.10 20.72
N VAL A 742 10.23 3.91 19.81
CA VAL A 742 9.07 4.79 19.70
C VAL A 742 7.81 3.95 19.84
N ARG A 743 6.88 4.37 20.69
CA ARG A 743 5.53 3.81 20.78
C ARG A 743 4.55 4.92 20.49
N THR A 744 3.58 4.65 19.62
CA THR A 744 2.69 5.69 19.15
C THR A 744 1.32 5.13 18.80
N LYS A 745 0.28 5.91 19.08
CA LYS A 745 -1.08 5.61 18.64
C LYS A 745 -1.79 6.89 18.23
N TYR A 746 -2.28 6.89 16.98
CA TYR A 746 -3.03 8.02 16.45
C TYR A 746 -4.38 8.19 17.18
N PHE A 747 -4.74 9.43 17.50
CA PHE A 747 -5.92 9.76 18.31
C PHE A 747 -7.27 9.36 17.70
N PHE A 748 -7.32 9.14 16.39
CA PHE A 748 -8.56 8.78 15.72
C PHE A 748 -9.05 7.37 16.09
N ASN A 749 -10.35 7.24 16.35
CA ASN A 749 -10.98 5.98 16.75
C ASN A 749 -10.70 4.83 15.77
N GLY A 750 -10.26 3.70 16.30
CA GLY A 750 -9.93 2.49 15.54
C GLY A 750 -8.50 2.45 14.98
N SER A 751 -7.64 3.41 15.32
CA SER A 751 -6.22 3.37 14.95
C SER A 751 -5.45 2.29 15.72
N GLU A 752 -4.57 1.59 15.01
CA GLU A 752 -3.65 0.62 15.60
C GLU A 752 -2.58 1.32 16.44
N GLY A 753 -2.16 0.67 17.54
CA GLY A 753 -0.96 1.05 18.28
C GLY A 753 0.27 0.50 17.55
N LEU A 754 1.32 1.31 17.43
CA LEU A 754 2.53 0.99 16.70
C LEU A 754 3.76 1.14 17.59
N LYS A 755 4.66 0.18 17.49
CA LYS A 755 5.98 0.20 18.11
C LYS A 755 7.06 0.20 17.03
N LEU A 756 8.02 1.10 17.16
CA LEU A 756 9.18 1.20 16.30
C LEU A 756 10.44 0.96 17.12
N TYR A 757 11.32 0.11 16.60
CA TYR A 757 12.64 -0.10 17.16
C TYR A 757 13.71 0.32 16.15
N ILE A 758 14.47 1.34 16.51
CA ILE A 758 15.56 1.92 15.71
C ILE A 758 16.89 1.56 16.40
N PRO A 759 17.58 0.50 15.96
CA PRO A 759 18.80 0.03 16.64
C PRO A 759 20.00 0.96 16.41
N ASN A 760 20.04 1.66 15.28
CA ASN A 760 21.06 2.65 14.92
C ASN A 760 20.56 3.55 13.77
N TYR A 761 21.37 4.54 13.41
CA TYR A 761 21.15 5.42 12.27
C TYR A 761 21.59 4.82 10.91
N ASP A 762 22.24 3.64 10.92
CA ASP A 762 22.87 2.98 9.75
C ASP A 762 21.92 1.99 9.03
N GLY A 763 20.66 1.84 9.44
CA GLY A 763 19.82 0.79 8.86
C GLY A 763 18.33 0.81 9.20
N CYS A 764 17.67 -0.24 8.70
CA CYS A 764 16.23 -0.47 8.79
C CYS A 764 15.74 -0.51 10.24
N PHE A 765 14.61 0.14 10.50
CA PHE A 765 13.83 0.00 11.72
C PHE A 765 12.59 -0.86 11.42
N PHE A 766 12.08 -1.53 12.46
CA PHE A 766 10.90 -2.38 12.35
C PHE A 766 9.68 -1.66 12.91
N ILE A 767 8.54 -1.77 12.23
CA ILE A 767 7.25 -1.25 12.71
C ILE A 767 6.37 -2.47 13.05
N GLU A 768 6.08 -2.64 14.33
CA GLU A 768 5.25 -3.71 14.88
C GLU A 768 3.93 -3.15 15.41
N GLY A 769 2.86 -3.94 15.35
CA GLY A 769 1.61 -3.61 16.02
C GLY A 769 1.71 -3.92 17.52
N GLU A 770 1.24 -3.03 18.38
CA GLU A 770 1.24 -3.22 19.83
C GLU A 770 -0.15 -2.92 20.41
N GLU A 771 -0.76 -3.95 20.99
CA GLU A 771 -2.02 -3.88 21.70
C GLU A 771 -1.70 -3.37 23.12
N ASN A 772 -2.33 -2.28 23.56
CA ASN A 772 -2.09 -1.54 24.83
C ASN A 772 -1.12 -0.35 24.77
N ILE A 773 -1.22 0.49 23.74
CA ILE A 773 -0.61 1.83 23.72
C ILE A 773 -1.69 2.91 23.98
N ASP A 774 -1.37 3.89 24.82
CA ASP A 774 -2.17 5.11 25.01
C ASP A 774 -2.08 6.02 23.78
N VAL A 775 -3.11 6.84 23.53
CA VAL A 775 -3.04 7.85 22.46
C VAL A 775 -1.91 8.84 22.74
N GLY A 776 -1.12 9.15 21.70
CA GLY A 776 0.05 10.02 21.79
C GLY A 776 1.32 9.32 21.32
N THR A 777 2.47 9.85 21.74
CA THR A 777 3.79 9.31 21.40
C THR A 777 4.66 9.17 22.65
N GLU A 778 5.35 8.05 22.77
CA GLU A 778 6.42 7.81 23.73
C GLU A 778 7.72 7.54 22.95
N ILE A 779 8.79 8.27 23.26
CA ILE A 779 10.12 8.10 22.67
C ILE A 779 11.11 7.81 23.80
N LYS A 780 11.76 6.66 23.74
CA LYS A 780 12.82 6.24 24.67
C LYS A 780 14.16 6.21 23.92
N LEU A 781 15.10 7.03 24.37
CA LEU A 781 16.46 7.14 23.86
C LEU A 781 17.43 6.44 24.83
N TYR A 782 18.28 5.55 24.33
CA TYR A 782 19.34 4.94 25.12
C TYR A 782 20.61 5.81 25.04
N LEU A 783 20.84 6.62 26.08
CA LEU A 783 21.86 7.67 26.07
C LEU A 783 23.29 7.12 26.11
N ASN A 784 24.18 7.83 25.42
CA ASN A 784 25.62 7.59 25.47
C ASN A 784 26.18 7.87 26.88
N LYS A 785 27.24 7.15 27.27
CA LYS A 785 27.85 7.22 28.62
C LYS A 785 28.43 8.59 29.01
N GLU A 786 28.62 9.49 28.05
CA GLU A 786 29.24 10.81 28.23
C GLU A 786 28.24 11.90 28.65
N ILE A 787 26.94 11.57 28.76
CA ILE A 787 25.88 12.55 28.97
C ILE A 787 25.35 12.44 30.40
N HIS A 788 25.32 13.59 31.08
CA HIS A 788 24.86 13.71 32.47
C HIS A 788 23.42 14.23 32.51
N VAL A 789 22.60 13.62 33.38
CA VAL A 789 21.19 13.97 33.56
C VAL A 789 21.02 15.43 33.98
N ASP A 790 21.85 15.89 34.93
CA ASP A 790 21.75 17.23 35.51
C ASP A 790 21.91 18.33 34.45
N ILE A 791 22.84 18.16 33.51
CA ILE A 791 23.08 19.11 32.41
C ILE A 791 21.84 19.22 31.51
N ILE A 792 21.16 18.11 31.23
CA ILE A 792 19.93 18.12 30.43
C ILE A 792 18.80 18.81 31.19
N ILE A 793 18.65 18.53 32.48
CA ILE A 793 17.62 19.14 33.33
C ILE A 793 17.83 20.66 33.40
N ASP A 794 19.06 21.11 33.63
CA ASP A 794 19.41 22.53 33.70
C ASP A 794 19.15 23.23 32.37
N TYR A 795 19.50 22.57 31.25
CA TYR A 795 19.18 23.07 29.92
C TYR A 795 17.66 23.20 29.71
N ILE A 796 16.85 22.20 30.07
CA ILE A 796 15.38 22.28 29.94
C ILE A 796 14.85 23.46 30.75
N LYS A 797 15.27 23.62 32.01
CA LYS A 797 14.86 24.75 32.88
C LYS A 797 15.26 26.10 32.32
N LYS A 798 16.45 26.21 31.73
CA LYS A 798 16.98 27.45 31.14
C LYS A 798 16.18 27.89 29.91
N VAL A 799 15.65 26.95 29.13
CA VAL A 799 15.09 27.20 27.79
C VAL A 799 13.55 27.16 27.76
N MET A 800 12.90 26.32 28.58
CA MET A 800 11.44 26.16 28.65
C MET A 800 10.83 27.06 29.73
N LEU A 801 10.68 28.35 29.43
CA LEU A 801 10.35 29.36 30.44
C LEU A 801 8.86 29.70 30.51
N ASP A 802 8.17 29.70 29.36
CA ASP A 802 6.77 30.15 29.27
C ASP A 802 5.93 29.28 28.32
N VAL A 803 6.19 27.97 28.36
CA VAL A 803 5.48 26.96 27.55
C VAL A 803 4.05 26.74 28.05
N LYS A 804 3.13 26.39 27.13
CA LYS A 804 1.70 26.21 27.40
C LYS A 804 1.36 25.02 28.32
N TYR A 805 2.21 24.01 28.34
CA TYR A 805 1.94 22.73 28.98
C TYR A 805 2.93 22.44 30.11
N ASP A 806 2.47 21.73 31.15
CA ASP A 806 3.32 21.27 32.24
C ASP A 806 4.37 20.27 31.73
N ILE A 807 5.60 20.42 32.19
CA ILE A 807 6.69 19.46 31.97
C ILE A 807 7.04 18.82 33.30
N ILE A 808 6.87 17.51 33.39
CA ILE A 808 7.15 16.72 34.60
C ILE A 808 8.38 15.86 34.31
N ILE A 809 9.47 16.10 35.04
CA ILE A 809 10.73 15.38 34.90
C ILE A 809 10.91 14.46 36.11
N SER A 810 11.06 13.17 35.88
CA SER A 810 11.33 12.15 36.90
C SER A 810 12.71 11.55 36.67
N TYR A 811 13.51 11.39 37.72
CA TYR A 811 14.83 10.76 37.65
C TYR A 811 15.17 10.06 38.96
N ARG A 812 16.15 9.14 38.93
CA ARG A 812 16.66 8.49 40.14
C ARG A 812 18.04 9.02 40.50
N ASP A 813 18.15 9.57 41.70
CA ASP A 813 19.41 9.96 42.31
C ASP A 813 19.65 9.18 43.62
N GLU A 814 20.84 8.61 43.78
CA GLU A 814 21.24 7.75 44.92
C GLU A 814 20.20 6.69 45.38
N GLY A 815 19.32 6.23 44.48
CA GLY A 815 18.27 5.24 44.78
C GLY A 815 16.94 5.82 45.27
N LYS A 816 16.81 7.15 45.35
CA LYS A 816 15.54 7.87 45.56
C LYS A 816 15.00 8.37 44.22
N GLU A 817 13.68 8.43 44.12
CA GLU A 817 12.98 9.00 42.96
C GLU A 817 12.74 10.48 43.22
N GLU A 818 13.30 11.32 42.36
CA GLU A 818 13.17 12.77 42.39
C GLU A 818 12.25 13.22 41.26
N VAL A 819 11.40 14.21 41.53
CA VAL A 819 10.44 14.76 40.56
C VAL A 819 10.57 16.28 40.52
N ILE A 820 10.80 16.81 39.32
CA ILE A 820 10.84 18.25 39.03
C ILE A 820 9.63 18.59 38.18
N GLU A 821 8.86 19.57 38.60
CA GLU A 821 7.71 20.08 37.86
C GLU A 821 8.02 21.48 37.34
N ILE A 822 7.94 21.65 36.02
CA ILE A 822 7.98 22.94 35.35
C ILE A 822 6.54 23.23 34.90
N PRO A 823 5.76 24.00 35.67
CA PRO A 823 4.36 24.25 35.34
C PRO A 823 4.21 25.08 34.08
N ALA A 824 3.07 24.93 33.40
CA ALA A 824 2.64 25.77 32.30
C ALA A 824 2.76 27.25 32.70
N HIS A 825 3.32 28.06 31.80
CA HIS A 825 3.60 29.47 32.03
C HIS A 825 4.45 29.75 33.29
N TYR A 826 5.46 28.90 33.54
CA TYR A 826 6.31 28.95 34.73
C TYR A 826 6.78 30.35 35.12
N ILE A 827 7.31 31.12 34.16
CA ILE A 827 7.85 32.45 34.44
C ILE A 827 6.78 33.47 34.89
N ARG A 828 5.52 33.28 34.49
CA ARG A 828 4.39 34.13 34.86
C ARG A 828 3.90 33.81 36.28
N LYS A 829 3.90 32.52 36.64
CA LYS A 829 3.54 32.05 37.99
C LYS A 829 4.60 32.39 39.04
N ASN A 830 5.85 32.53 38.62
CA ASN A 830 6.99 32.81 39.50
C ASN A 830 7.26 34.33 39.62
N ASN A 831 6.44 35.05 40.39
CA ASN A 831 6.61 36.47 40.69
C ASN A 831 6.50 36.77 42.20
N ARG A 832 7.50 37.47 42.76
CA ARG A 832 7.54 37.82 44.20
C ARG A 832 6.63 39.00 44.55
N ILE A 833 6.56 40.03 43.71
CA ILE A 833 5.70 41.20 43.94
C ILE A 833 4.52 41.13 42.97
N LYS A 834 3.47 40.41 43.38
CA LYS A 834 2.23 40.27 42.60
C LYS A 834 1.60 41.61 42.19
N ALA A 835 1.77 42.64 43.03
CA ALA A 835 1.25 43.98 42.78
C ALA A 835 2.08 44.79 41.77
N PHE A 836 3.24 44.30 41.33
CA PHE A 836 4.13 44.97 40.38
C PHE A 836 4.51 44.02 39.24
N GLN A 837 3.57 43.86 38.33
CA GLN A 837 3.73 43.12 37.08
C GLN A 837 2.86 43.74 36.00
N PHE A 838 3.30 43.62 34.76
CA PHE A 838 2.62 44.16 33.58
C PHE A 838 2.63 43.09 32.50
N PHE A 839 1.50 42.94 31.80
CA PHE A 839 1.37 41.92 30.77
C PHE A 839 0.65 42.45 29.54
N VAL A 840 1.24 42.28 28.36
CA VAL A 840 0.65 42.68 27.08
C VAL A 840 0.40 41.44 26.23
N PRO A 841 -0.86 40.98 26.06
CA PRO A 841 -1.14 39.77 25.31
C PRO A 841 -0.95 39.91 23.80
N PHE A 842 -0.42 38.85 23.19
CA PHE A 842 -0.23 38.70 21.75
C PHE A 842 -1.10 37.58 21.20
N LYS A 843 -1.63 37.76 19.98
CA LYS A 843 -2.36 36.71 19.24
C LYS A 843 -1.60 36.29 17.99
N GLU A 844 -1.81 35.05 17.56
CA GLU A 844 -1.18 34.49 16.35
C GLU A 844 -1.54 35.25 15.07
N ASN A 845 -2.69 35.96 15.04
CA ASN A 845 -3.11 36.80 13.91
C ASN A 845 -2.38 38.17 13.84
N GLY A 846 -1.41 38.43 14.71
CA GLY A 846 -0.65 39.69 14.75
C GLY A 846 -1.30 40.81 15.59
N GLU A 847 -2.40 40.54 16.29
CA GLU A 847 -3.02 41.49 17.19
C GLU A 847 -2.29 41.59 18.54
N VAL A 848 -2.16 42.83 19.03
CA VAL A 848 -1.77 43.16 20.41
C VAL A 848 -3.03 43.59 21.15
N LEU A 849 -3.34 42.94 22.26
CA LEU A 849 -4.59 43.19 23.01
C LEU A 849 -4.37 44.18 24.15
N ASN A 850 -5.38 45.02 24.39
CA ASN A 850 -5.44 45.85 25.59
C ASN A 850 -6.24 45.11 26.68
N ILE A 851 -5.66 45.00 27.88
CA ILE A 851 -6.28 44.32 29.03
C ILE A 851 -6.32 45.23 30.24
N HIS A 852 -7.31 45.02 31.11
CA HIS A 852 -7.46 45.82 32.32
C HIS A 852 -6.53 45.31 33.42
N TRP A 853 -5.56 46.14 33.82
CA TRP A 853 -4.50 45.76 34.77
C TRP A 853 -5.03 45.16 36.07
N LYS A 854 -6.03 45.79 36.70
CA LYS A 854 -6.55 45.34 38.01
C LYS A 854 -7.33 44.03 37.93
N GLU A 855 -8.07 43.82 36.85
CA GLU A 855 -8.99 42.66 36.70
C GLU A 855 -8.32 41.44 36.07
N GLU A 856 -7.27 41.65 35.28
CA GLU A 856 -6.59 40.59 34.53
C GLU A 856 -5.19 40.33 35.08
N VAL A 857 -4.40 41.38 35.33
CA VAL A 857 -2.97 41.27 35.68
C VAL A 857 -2.77 41.11 37.19
N LEU A 858 -3.31 42.02 38.00
CA LEU A 858 -3.23 41.97 39.46
C LEU A 858 -3.92 40.73 40.06
N SER A 859 -5.00 40.26 39.42
CA SER A 859 -5.76 39.07 39.79
C SER A 859 -5.12 37.76 39.29
N GLU A 860 -4.05 37.83 38.49
CA GLU A 860 -3.37 36.70 37.85
C GLU A 860 -4.21 35.93 36.81
N ASN A 861 -5.41 36.41 36.45
CA ASN A 861 -6.27 35.80 35.43
C ASN A 861 -5.60 35.71 34.04
N PHE A 862 -4.66 36.61 33.74
CA PHE A 862 -3.96 36.64 32.47
C PHE A 862 -3.10 35.39 32.21
N ILE A 863 -2.66 34.69 33.26
CA ILE A 863 -1.67 33.60 33.18
C ILE A 863 -2.20 32.45 32.32
N ASP A 864 -3.42 31.98 32.60
CA ASP A 864 -4.04 30.86 31.89
C ASP A 864 -4.92 31.30 30.71
N LYS A 865 -5.26 32.60 30.65
CA LYS A 865 -6.16 33.15 29.62
C LYS A 865 -5.47 33.45 28.30
N TYR A 866 -4.20 33.84 28.34
CA TYR A 866 -3.46 34.28 27.15
C TYR A 866 -2.25 33.37 26.95
N GLU A 867 -2.02 32.91 25.72
CA GLU A 867 -0.91 31.98 25.47
C GLU A 867 0.43 32.71 25.29
N TYR A 868 0.41 33.89 24.69
CA TYR A 868 1.61 34.67 24.34
C TYR A 868 1.49 36.11 24.81
N GLY A 869 2.62 36.79 24.98
CA GLY A 869 2.65 38.18 25.41
C GLY A 869 3.99 38.66 25.93
N LEU A 870 4.05 39.95 26.21
CA LEU A 870 5.15 40.59 26.94
C LEU A 870 4.82 40.63 28.43
N LEU A 871 5.75 40.15 29.26
CA LEU A 871 5.69 40.20 30.72
C LEU A 871 6.83 41.09 31.23
N ILE A 872 6.50 42.04 32.09
CA ILE A 872 7.49 42.83 32.85
C ILE A 872 7.25 42.64 34.34
N LYS A 873 8.30 42.32 35.08
CA LYS A 873 8.30 42.19 36.55
C LYS A 873 9.60 42.71 37.14
N ALA A 874 9.58 43.11 38.40
CA ALA A 874 10.79 43.61 39.07
C ALA A 874 11.85 42.52 39.20
N ASN A 875 13.11 42.86 38.91
CA ASN A 875 14.25 41.98 39.05
C ASN A 875 14.75 42.01 40.51
N LEU A 876 14.00 41.35 41.41
CA LEU A 876 14.27 41.35 42.85
C LEU A 876 14.88 40.03 43.35
N ASP A 877 15.33 39.20 42.40
CA ASP A 877 15.69 37.81 42.63
C ASP A 877 17.10 37.54 42.10
N ASN A 878 18.00 37.08 42.98
CA ASN A 878 19.14 36.26 42.57
C ASN A 878 18.58 34.94 42.02
N MET A 879 18.05 34.95 40.80
CA MET A 879 17.76 33.73 40.04
C MET A 879 19.09 33.08 39.66
N ASP A 880 19.11 31.76 39.48
CA ASP A 880 20.32 31.02 39.03
C ASP A 880 20.88 31.55 37.69
N TYR A 881 20.08 32.31 36.94
CA TYR A 881 20.43 32.96 35.69
C TYR A 881 19.99 34.43 35.72
N ASN A 882 20.84 35.35 35.23
CA ASN A 882 20.45 36.73 35.03
C ASN A 882 19.52 36.83 33.80
N TYR A 883 18.26 37.21 34.03
CA TYR A 883 17.22 37.37 33.01
C TYR A 883 16.83 38.85 32.91
N ASP A 884 17.72 39.67 32.36
CA ASP A 884 17.44 41.07 32.07
C ASP A 884 16.38 41.18 30.96
N GLU A 885 16.73 40.74 29.75
CA GLU A 885 15.83 40.71 28.59
C GLU A 885 15.83 39.31 27.96
N VAL A 886 14.64 38.76 27.74
CA VAL A 886 14.47 37.40 27.23
C VAL A 886 13.42 37.38 26.12
N ILE A 887 13.85 36.95 24.93
CA ILE A 887 12.95 36.70 23.80
C ILE A 887 12.60 35.22 23.76
N LEU A 888 11.31 34.93 23.71
CA LEU A 888 10.79 33.57 23.58
C LEU A 888 10.00 33.42 22.27
N ASN A 889 10.11 32.26 21.64
CA ASN A 889 9.26 31.81 20.54
C ASN A 889 8.39 30.65 21.06
N ALA A 890 7.10 30.89 21.22
CA ALA A 890 6.13 29.95 21.79
C ALA A 890 6.58 29.32 23.13
N GLY A 891 7.08 30.17 24.02
CA GLY A 891 7.51 29.79 25.38
C GLY A 891 8.98 29.35 25.50
N ILE A 892 9.70 29.29 24.38
CA ILE A 892 11.05 28.72 24.28
C ILE A 892 12.07 29.82 24.03
N ARG A 893 13.13 29.86 24.85
CA ARG A 893 14.18 30.90 24.79
C ARG A 893 14.97 30.86 23.47
N VAL A 894 15.18 32.05 22.91
CA VAL A 894 16.11 32.30 21.78
C VAL A 894 17.38 32.90 22.37
N GLU A 895 18.54 32.26 22.19
CA GLU A 895 19.76 32.61 22.94
C GLU A 895 20.59 33.78 22.36
N GLN A 896 20.69 33.92 21.03
CA GLN A 896 21.55 34.92 20.38
C GLN A 896 20.73 36.08 19.81
N THR A 897 20.10 36.86 20.68
CA THR A 897 19.22 37.96 20.26
C THR A 897 19.12 39.06 21.31
N SER A 898 18.81 40.28 20.85
CA SER A 898 18.43 41.42 21.68
C SER A 898 17.19 42.08 21.09
N LEU A 899 16.49 42.87 21.89
CA LEU A 899 15.34 43.65 21.43
C LEU A 899 15.74 44.75 20.45
N ASP A 900 16.95 45.30 20.58
CA ASP A 900 17.52 46.25 19.63
C ASP A 900 17.52 45.67 18.20
N ALA A 901 17.89 44.40 18.07
CA ALA A 901 17.95 43.72 16.78
C ALA A 901 16.56 43.52 16.15
N LEU A 902 15.51 43.42 16.97
CA LEU A 902 14.14 43.15 16.52
C LEU A 902 13.37 44.44 16.17
N PHE A 903 13.50 45.47 17.01
CA PHE A 903 12.76 46.73 16.87
C PHE A 903 13.55 47.85 16.20
N HIS A 904 14.86 47.66 15.95
CA HIS A 904 15.76 48.67 15.37
C HIS A 904 15.82 49.99 16.16
N ASN A 905 15.58 49.93 17.48
CA ASN A 905 15.65 51.05 18.41
C ASN A 905 16.74 50.79 19.44
N GLU A 906 17.36 51.83 19.99
CA GLU A 906 18.36 51.69 21.07
C GLU A 906 17.67 51.58 22.44
N PHE A 907 17.73 50.41 23.07
CA PHE A 907 17.30 50.16 24.44
C PHE A 907 18.45 50.46 25.42
N ASN A 908 18.82 51.73 25.54
CA ASN A 908 19.81 52.19 26.53
C ASN A 908 19.13 52.43 27.89
N HIS A 909 19.36 51.55 28.86
CA HIS A 909 18.74 51.60 30.21
C HIS A 909 19.76 51.89 31.31
N ASP A 910 19.32 52.62 32.34
CA ASP A 910 20.10 52.83 33.56
C ASP A 910 20.19 51.50 34.33
N ARG A 911 21.42 51.02 34.55
CA ARG A 911 21.69 49.78 35.28
C ARG A 911 21.83 50.04 36.78
N ASP A 912 21.60 49.02 37.58
CA ASP A 912 21.90 49.05 39.01
C ASP A 912 23.42 49.07 39.28
N ASP A 913 23.80 49.19 40.56
CA ASP A 913 25.21 49.21 40.99
C ASP A 913 25.99 47.94 40.59
N ASN A 914 25.29 46.85 40.26
CA ASN A 914 25.86 45.57 39.81
C ASN A 914 25.83 45.40 38.29
N GLY A 915 25.36 46.39 37.53
CA GLY A 915 25.30 46.35 36.07
C GLY A 915 24.10 45.59 35.48
N SER A 916 23.06 45.30 36.26
CA SER A 916 21.83 44.59 35.86
C SER A 916 20.65 45.55 35.68
N MET A 917 19.59 45.10 35.00
CA MET A 917 18.35 45.87 34.83
C MET A 917 17.47 45.78 36.08
N TYR A 918 16.71 46.82 36.41
CA TYR A 918 15.82 46.83 37.58
C TYR A 918 14.56 45.97 37.37
N ASN A 919 14.22 45.67 36.12
CA ASN A 919 13.13 44.82 35.70
C ASN A 919 13.61 43.72 34.77
N SER A 920 12.98 42.56 34.88
CA SER A 920 13.11 41.49 33.90
C SER A 920 11.99 41.61 32.87
N VAL A 921 12.36 41.59 31.60
CA VAL A 921 11.42 41.65 30.48
C VAL A 921 11.43 40.34 29.68
N PHE A 922 10.28 39.70 29.60
CA PHE A 922 10.09 38.47 28.82
C PHE A 922 9.12 38.74 27.68
N MET A 923 9.56 38.53 26.45
CA MET A 923 8.74 38.75 25.25
C MET A 923 8.47 37.42 24.57
N ASN A 924 7.32 36.82 24.89
CA ASN A 924 6.90 35.54 24.32
C ASN A 924 6.05 35.75 23.09
N PHE A 925 6.65 35.51 21.92
CA PHE A 925 6.00 35.65 20.63
C PHE A 925 5.34 34.35 20.18
N PRO A 926 4.18 34.43 19.49
CA PRO A 926 3.67 33.31 18.70
C PRO A 926 4.72 32.78 17.72
N ALA A 927 4.64 31.48 17.39
CA ALA A 927 5.63 30.81 16.54
C ALA A 927 5.80 31.48 15.17
N ASN A 928 4.74 32.08 14.62
CA ASN A 928 4.67 32.73 13.30
C ASN A 928 5.06 34.22 13.28
N TRP A 929 5.32 34.87 14.43
CA TRP A 929 5.66 36.30 14.47
C TRP A 929 7.10 36.61 14.08
N ILE A 930 8.05 35.77 14.48
CA ILE A 930 9.48 35.99 14.30
C ILE A 930 10.11 34.92 13.44
N GLN A 931 11.03 35.33 12.55
CA GLN A 931 11.84 34.44 11.74
C GLN A 931 13.14 34.14 12.48
N ILE A 932 13.41 32.87 12.69
CA ILE A 932 14.63 32.35 13.29
C ILE A 932 15.37 31.45 12.30
N ASP A 933 16.66 31.24 12.53
CA ASP A 933 17.44 30.29 11.77
C ASP A 933 17.09 28.83 12.12
N VAL A 934 17.70 27.87 11.40
CA VAL A 934 17.39 26.44 11.54
C VAL A 934 17.75 25.92 12.93
N SER A 935 18.78 26.50 13.57
CA SER A 935 19.19 26.18 14.95
C SER A 935 18.19 26.67 16.01
N ARG A 936 17.33 27.64 15.63
CA ARG A 936 16.46 28.41 16.53
C ARG A 936 17.21 29.21 17.58
N GLU A 937 18.48 29.52 17.36
CA GLU A 937 19.30 30.32 18.28
C GLU A 937 19.42 31.77 17.84
N LYS A 938 19.30 32.06 16.52
CA LYS A 938 19.49 33.40 15.94
C LYS A 938 18.19 33.96 15.37
N LEU A 939 17.90 35.20 15.75
CA LEU A 939 16.81 35.99 15.20
C LEU A 939 17.20 36.58 13.83
N LYS A 940 16.32 36.44 12.83
CA LYS A 940 16.43 37.10 11.51
C LYS A 940 15.54 38.35 11.37
N GLY A 941 14.56 38.50 12.25
CA GLY A 941 13.63 39.64 12.32
C GLY A 941 12.16 39.19 12.36
N PHE A 942 11.24 40.14 12.20
CA PHE A 942 9.80 39.83 12.07
C PHE A 942 9.48 39.08 10.78
N SER A 943 8.41 38.26 10.81
CA SER A 943 7.85 37.61 9.62
C SER A 943 7.18 38.60 8.68
N ASP A 944 6.99 38.23 7.41
CA ASP A 944 6.39 39.11 6.38
C ASP A 944 4.99 39.58 6.78
N MET A 945 4.20 38.69 7.39
CA MET A 945 2.88 39.01 7.94
C MET A 945 2.95 40.16 8.96
N ILE A 946 3.89 40.09 9.91
CA ILE A 946 4.05 41.13 10.91
C ILE A 946 4.65 42.39 10.30
N ARG A 947 5.57 42.29 9.34
CA ARG A 947 6.13 43.46 8.64
C ARG A 947 5.03 44.25 7.92
N ASP A 948 4.13 43.58 7.21
CA ASP A 948 3.01 44.20 6.51
C ASP A 948 2.04 44.92 7.47
N ILE A 949 1.79 44.31 8.64
CA ILE A 949 1.00 44.93 9.72
C ILE A 949 1.75 46.13 10.29
N ASN A 950 3.05 45.99 10.55
CA ASN A 950 3.91 47.01 11.16
C ASN A 950 4.06 48.25 10.26
N HIS A 951 4.10 48.08 8.93
CA HIS A 951 4.07 49.17 7.96
C HIS A 951 2.78 50.01 8.03
N LYS A 952 1.65 49.39 8.37
CA LYS A 952 0.35 50.07 8.49
C LYS A 952 0.09 50.61 9.90
N ASN A 953 0.60 49.93 10.93
CA ASN A 953 0.39 50.27 12.32
C ASN A 953 1.54 49.70 13.17
N PRO A 954 2.46 50.54 13.69
CA PRO A 954 3.65 50.06 14.38
C PRO A 954 3.30 49.25 15.61
N ILE A 955 3.76 47.99 15.66
CA ILE A 955 3.43 47.07 16.75
C ILE A 955 4.01 47.55 18.08
N GLY A 956 5.19 48.17 18.04
CA GLY A 956 5.83 48.80 19.19
C GLY A 956 4.96 49.90 19.82
N THR A 957 4.33 50.75 19.00
CA THR A 957 3.39 51.80 19.47
C THR A 957 2.19 51.20 20.20
N LYS A 958 1.61 50.10 19.69
CA LYS A 958 0.49 49.42 20.37
C LYS A 958 0.91 48.82 21.71
N ILE A 959 2.06 48.16 21.76
CA ILE A 959 2.59 47.59 23.00
C ILE A 959 2.80 48.70 24.03
N ALA A 960 3.42 49.82 23.61
CA ALA A 960 3.62 51.00 24.45
C ALA A 960 2.30 51.60 24.98
N GLU A 961 1.24 51.60 24.17
CA GLU A 961 -0.08 52.07 24.58
C GLU A 961 -0.72 51.20 25.67
N VAL A 962 -0.60 49.89 25.54
CA VAL A 962 -1.09 48.95 26.58
C VAL A 962 -0.28 49.13 27.86
N ILE A 963 1.05 49.23 27.77
CA ILE A 963 1.91 49.48 28.94
C ILE A 963 1.53 50.79 29.63
N TYR A 964 1.34 51.89 28.87
CA TYR A 964 0.90 53.18 29.40
C TYR A 964 -0.41 53.09 30.19
N ASN A 965 -1.41 52.39 29.62
CA ASN A 965 -2.71 52.22 30.27
C ASN A 965 -2.56 51.47 31.60
N GLN A 966 -1.79 50.38 31.62
CA GLN A 966 -1.56 49.59 32.82
C GLN A 966 -0.73 50.35 33.87
N LEU A 967 0.30 51.09 33.45
CA LEU A 967 1.10 51.96 34.32
C LEU A 967 0.23 53.00 35.02
N THR A 968 -0.69 53.63 34.29
CA THR A 968 -1.59 54.63 34.87
C THR A 968 -2.50 54.00 35.94
N CYS A 969 -3.04 52.81 35.68
CA CYS A 969 -3.81 52.04 36.66
C CYS A 969 -2.98 51.66 37.89
N PHE A 970 -1.76 51.16 37.68
CA PHE A 970 -0.84 50.80 38.75
C PHE A 970 -0.48 52.01 39.62
N LEU A 971 -0.14 53.17 39.01
CA LEU A 971 0.22 54.38 39.75
C LEU A 971 -0.93 54.85 40.66
N ASN A 972 -2.17 54.83 40.15
CA ASN A 972 -3.34 55.14 40.97
C ASN A 972 -3.53 54.14 42.12
N TYR A 973 -3.43 52.84 41.83
CA TYR A 973 -3.54 51.78 42.84
C TYR A 973 -2.44 51.87 43.92
N SER A 974 -1.20 52.20 43.52
CA SER A 974 -0.06 52.31 44.43
C SER A 974 -0.20 53.45 45.43
N ARG A 975 -0.83 54.57 45.03
CA ARG A 975 -1.14 55.71 45.91
C ARG A 975 -2.14 55.32 47.01
N GLU A 976 -3.04 54.41 46.71
CA GLU A 976 -4.09 53.95 47.63
C GLU A 976 -3.61 52.80 48.55
N ASN A 977 -2.64 51.99 48.12
CA ASN A 977 -2.31 50.71 48.76
C ASN A 977 -0.86 50.57 49.28
N SER A 978 -0.07 51.66 49.29
CA SER A 978 1.29 51.70 49.87
C SER A 978 2.21 50.55 49.44
N ILE A 979 2.47 50.44 48.13
CA ILE A 979 3.32 49.39 47.55
C ILE A 979 4.81 49.77 47.66
N SER A 980 5.64 48.87 48.19
CA SER A 980 7.09 49.07 48.33
C SER A 980 7.83 48.56 47.08
N VAL A 981 7.97 49.43 46.07
CA VAL A 981 8.76 49.16 44.85
C VAL A 981 9.71 50.36 44.60
N PRO A 982 10.99 50.13 44.24
CA PRO A 982 11.90 51.21 43.88
C PRO A 982 11.35 52.06 42.72
N LYS A 983 11.52 53.39 42.81
CA LYS A 983 11.11 54.29 41.72
C LYS A 983 11.84 53.99 40.40
N SER A 984 13.07 53.50 40.47
CA SER A 984 13.86 53.07 39.32
C SER A 984 13.15 51.98 38.51
N CYS A 985 12.49 51.02 39.15
CA CYS A 985 11.71 50.00 38.45
C CYS A 985 10.58 50.62 37.61
N VAL A 986 9.87 51.61 38.15
CA VAL A 986 8.78 52.29 37.40
C VAL A 986 9.34 53.11 36.23
N GLN A 987 10.43 53.83 36.47
CA GLN A 987 11.07 54.67 35.45
C GLN A 987 11.63 53.85 34.28
N GLU A 988 12.23 52.71 34.57
CA GLU A 988 12.75 51.81 33.54
C GLU A 988 11.62 51.26 32.66
N ILE A 989 10.44 50.91 33.21
CA ILE A 989 9.28 50.48 32.40
C ILE A 989 8.80 51.60 31.48
N ILE A 990 8.77 52.85 31.97
CA ILE A 990 8.39 54.02 31.16
C ILE A 990 9.39 54.21 30.02
N GLN A 991 10.69 54.13 30.31
CA GLN A 991 11.75 54.24 29.30
C GLN A 991 11.66 53.12 28.28
N TYR A 992 11.42 51.90 28.73
CA TYR A 992 11.23 50.72 27.88
C TYR A 992 10.02 50.87 26.95
N ALA A 993 8.88 51.38 27.46
CA ALA A 993 7.72 51.67 26.63
C ALA A 993 7.97 52.80 25.61
N ILE A 994 8.78 53.81 25.95
CA ILE A 994 9.21 54.87 25.02
C ILE A 994 10.08 54.28 23.90
N CYS A 995 11.07 53.46 24.25
CA CYS A 995 11.94 52.78 23.28
C CYS A 995 11.15 51.84 22.36
N LEU A 996 10.17 51.08 22.87
CA LEU A 996 9.28 50.27 22.06
C LEU A 996 8.43 51.11 21.10
N CYS A 997 7.95 52.27 21.54
CA CYS A 997 7.08 53.11 20.72
C CYS A 997 7.80 53.62 19.46
N GLY A 998 9.01 54.17 19.60
CA GLY A 998 9.85 54.67 18.50
C GLY A 998 9.29 55.83 17.64
N ASP A 999 7.97 56.04 17.64
CA ASP A 999 7.28 57.11 16.92
C ASP A 999 7.05 58.32 17.83
N GLU A 1000 7.95 59.30 17.73
CA GLU A 1000 7.92 60.54 18.50
C GLU A 1000 6.65 61.38 18.28
N ASN A 1001 5.97 61.20 17.14
CA ASN A 1001 4.76 61.95 16.80
C ASN A 1001 3.49 61.33 17.40
N SER A 1002 3.56 60.08 17.87
CA SER A 1002 2.40 59.37 18.40
C SER A 1002 1.88 59.99 19.70
N SER A 1003 0.58 59.84 19.95
CA SER A 1003 -0.04 60.39 21.17
C SER A 1003 0.45 59.69 22.43
N VAL A 1004 0.75 58.39 22.35
CA VAL A 1004 1.24 57.59 23.47
C VAL A 1004 2.67 57.98 23.85
N TYR A 1005 3.54 58.26 22.88
CA TYR A 1005 4.91 58.71 23.16
C TYR A 1005 4.94 59.97 24.03
N LYS A 1006 4.12 60.98 23.68
CA LYS A 1006 3.97 62.22 24.47
C LYS A 1006 3.41 61.96 25.86
N LYS A 1007 2.45 61.03 26.00
CA LYS A 1007 1.88 60.65 27.30
C LYS A 1007 2.91 59.94 28.19
N LEU A 1008 3.72 59.05 27.63
CA LEU A 1008 4.80 58.37 28.34
C LEU A 1008 5.90 59.34 28.78
N LEU A 1009 6.27 60.32 27.94
CA LEU A 1009 7.21 61.37 28.33
C LEU A 1009 6.71 62.21 29.52
N ASN A 1010 5.41 62.45 29.64
CA ASN A 1010 4.84 63.15 30.79
C ASN A 1010 4.86 62.32 32.09
N LEU A 1011 4.96 60.99 31.99
CA LEU A 1011 5.13 60.11 33.14
C LEU A 1011 6.61 59.94 33.54
N LYS A 1012 7.54 60.28 32.65
CA LYS A 1012 8.99 60.17 32.88
C LYS A 1012 9.41 61.20 33.94
N TYR A 1013 10.13 60.72 34.96
CA TYR A 1013 10.52 61.41 36.21
C TYR A 1013 9.37 61.62 37.21
#